data_AF-A0A9P6E6N2-F1
#
_entry.id   AF-A0A9P6E6N2-F1
#
_cell.length_a   1.000
_cell.length_b   1.000
_cell.length_c   1.000
_cell.angle_alpha   90.00
_cell.angle_beta   90.00
_cell.angle_gamma   90.00
#
_symmetry.space_group_name_H-M   'P 1'
#
loop_
_entity.id
_entity.type
_entity.pdbx_description
1 polymer ?
#
loop_
_entity_poly.entity_id
_entity_poly.type
_entity_poly.pdbx_seq_one_letter_code
_entity_poly.pdbx_strand_id
1 'polypeptide(L)'
;MLRPVVRPTTLNLLEQLTPSLVSRARSFSQPAENLKRNGTPTSSITTRGPRKAKGPLVDPDLREQILAASQSRRFLPSASLTKFNTALAQITEATKAHDLLGALKLWQALEDHLRTLKNSDVRRLPDSHVRDLHKIFVSNGLTALRTRDGKALEKTARDFALQAAKHHSAEAVSVLMVLYIQVENPNAALDFYNECIQVLGPLQPPASLIEESKDANANSSLPKGSDFGLALPEEVVSPDHFDPGRVSAVLAGVAAHAMLDNFKSAFDLYHSAGISASSFRRQHFLQYFSQNPKMEKKVRLYIDRVIVASIVARPISFSKHIANLADLQTIHKLQSFYNHVLDGIFGPEPYLAASPSLLSSSPNLLAALDESCWTALQTGFIKCDRVELAAKVWDDLARAQIKPGVAMWTGLLDSHARRRNSAQAVQTWEMMLGEGIQPDHLSYRALIQALMDDGQMEAGLKMFKEYQQTIGGRELEELGRPVYNTMIHGFLRRNQIEYAAHLLEDMRKHGPKPDLITYNTFFGYYGRQKDFKALSGVLNQMSESNITGDVVTFSTILSALLTVGRKDAPSTVMNLMRKHGIQPNVATYTAIIDAQMRECGEPNLNAALALLVKMEKEDGIKPNEVTYTAILAGLYRGEWISRQKADLVRSKLVQRMRAERVSFSLTTYHILMRAALDSADEQGHIDALDLLREMEDAHVPRVTSTWFILLAGLMRRDKWDAAHEVVGKMINSGHLPSRSLQLMMKDVFANYRAGRVVQQMH
;
A
#
# COMPACT_ATOMS: atom_id res chain seq x y z
N MET A 1 -1.10 -3.24 54.73
CA MET A 1 -1.64 -2.01 55.34
C MET A 1 -0.66 -0.88 55.02
N LEU A 2 -0.99 0.32 54.56
CA LEU A 2 -2.19 1.04 54.13
C LEU A 2 -1.68 2.11 53.14
N ARG A 3 -2.46 2.38 52.09
CA ARG A 3 -2.31 3.45 51.08
C ARG A 3 -2.36 4.87 51.72
N PRO A 4 -2.10 6.02 51.03
CA PRO A 4 -2.16 6.23 49.57
C PRO A 4 -1.04 7.07 48.91
N VAL A 5 -0.74 6.71 47.65
CA VAL A 5 -0.06 7.57 46.67
C VAL A 5 -1.11 8.52 46.08
N VAL A 6 -1.03 9.79 46.45
CA VAL A 6 -1.76 10.90 45.81
C VAL A 6 -0.86 11.46 44.70
N ARG A 7 -1.33 11.41 43.46
CA ARG A 7 -0.76 12.12 42.31
C ARG A 7 -1.15 13.60 42.38
N PRO A 8 -0.20 14.52 42.10
CA PRO A 8 -0.51 15.79 41.44
C PRO A 8 0.08 15.76 40.02
N THR A 9 -0.79 15.69 39.01
CA THR A 9 -1.09 16.78 38.05
C THR A 9 0.12 17.27 37.24
N THR A 10 0.24 16.69 36.04
CA THR A 10 0.40 17.35 34.72
C THR A 10 0.85 18.82 34.68
N LEU A 11 1.98 19.16 35.32
CA LEU A 11 2.58 20.48 35.15
C LEU A 11 4.10 20.52 35.03
N ASN A 12 4.80 19.37 35.09
CA ASN A 12 6.28 19.33 35.05
C ASN A 12 6.90 18.45 33.95
N LEU A 13 6.18 18.15 32.87
CA LEU A 13 6.74 17.46 31.69
C LEU A 13 6.59 18.25 30.38
N LEU A 14 6.04 19.46 30.44
CA LEU A 14 5.93 20.39 29.29
C LEU A 14 7.00 21.49 29.28
N GLU A 15 7.92 21.52 30.26
CA GLU A 15 9.02 22.50 30.31
C GLU A 15 10.41 21.94 29.93
N GLN A 16 10.51 20.69 29.44
CA GLN A 16 11.81 20.10 29.05
C GLN A 16 11.90 19.53 27.63
N LEU A 17 10.99 19.90 26.73
CA LEU A 17 11.11 19.56 25.29
C LEU A 17 10.91 20.78 24.39
N THR A 18 11.87 21.71 24.41
CA THR A 18 12.29 22.43 23.20
C THR A 18 13.74 22.91 23.29
N PRO A 19 14.65 22.29 22.53
CA PRO A 19 15.72 23.05 21.92
C PRO A 19 15.84 22.71 20.43
N SER A 20 14.90 23.16 19.61
CA SER A 20 15.10 23.28 18.15
C SER A 20 14.33 24.42 17.48
N LEU A 21 13.56 25.21 18.23
CA LEU A 21 12.81 26.37 17.69
C LEU A 21 13.39 27.75 18.07
N VAL A 22 14.57 27.80 18.69
CA VAL A 22 15.26 29.06 19.05
C VAL A 22 16.47 29.38 18.15
N SER A 23 16.89 28.49 17.24
CA SER A 23 18.01 28.76 16.32
C SER A 23 17.63 29.48 15.03
N ARG A 24 16.34 29.73 14.75
CA ARG A 24 15.90 30.39 13.50
C ARG A 24 15.31 31.80 13.68
N ALA A 25 15.32 32.34 14.90
CA ALA A 25 14.77 33.66 15.23
C ALA A 25 15.83 34.70 15.69
N ARG A 26 17.13 34.44 15.49
CA ARG A 26 18.23 35.36 15.85
C ARG A 26 19.14 35.73 14.67
N SER A 27 18.57 36.07 13.52
CA SER A 27 19.31 36.65 12.39
C SER A 27 18.89 38.09 12.06
N PHE A 28 18.34 38.84 13.02
CA PHE A 28 18.11 40.28 12.87
C PHE A 28 18.46 41.02 14.16
N SER A 29 19.36 42.01 14.03
CA SER A 29 19.90 42.94 15.05
C SER A 29 20.97 42.30 15.97
N GLN A 30 22.17 42.82 16.16
CA GLN A 30 22.69 44.20 16.15
C GLN A 30 24.22 44.22 15.80
N PRO A 31 25.03 45.21 16.25
CA PRO A 31 25.51 46.36 15.51
C PRO A 31 27.01 46.24 15.15
N ALA A 32 27.50 47.04 14.21
CA ALA A 32 28.93 47.20 14.01
C ALA A 32 29.29 48.68 13.81
N GLU A 33 29.96 49.24 14.81
CA GLU A 33 30.79 50.43 14.67
C GLU A 33 32.26 50.02 14.50
N ASN A 34 32.93 50.72 13.57
CA ASN A 34 34.36 51.00 13.44
C ASN A 34 35.35 49.95 12.90
N LEU A 35 35.78 50.15 11.63
CA LEU A 35 37.18 50.51 11.31
C LEU A 35 37.35 51.11 9.89
N LYS A 36 37.86 52.35 9.90
CA LYS A 36 38.39 53.24 8.87
C LYS A 36 38.99 52.61 7.59
N ARG A 37 38.69 53.16 6.40
CA ARG A 37 39.55 54.14 5.64
C ARG A 37 39.07 54.39 4.18
N ASN A 38 39.07 55.68 3.84
CA ASN A 38 39.37 56.34 2.55
C ASN A 38 38.37 56.34 1.38
N GLY A 39 37.97 57.55 0.96
CA GLY A 39 37.55 57.86 -0.42
C GLY A 39 36.39 58.86 -0.54
N THR A 40 36.70 60.14 -0.63
CA THR A 40 35.82 61.32 -0.83
C THR A 40 35.23 61.41 -2.27
N PRO A 41 34.53 62.50 -2.67
CA PRO A 41 33.11 62.82 -2.48
C PRO A 41 32.38 63.09 -3.83
N THR A 42 31.05 63.34 -3.85
CA THR A 42 30.39 64.46 -4.58
C THR A 42 28.84 64.38 -4.57
N SER A 43 28.23 65.52 -4.22
CA SER A 43 26.95 66.17 -4.66
C SER A 43 25.90 65.38 -5.47
N SER A 44 24.57 65.54 -5.37
CA SER A 44 23.75 66.76 -5.20
C SER A 44 22.26 66.43 -4.93
N ILE A 45 21.63 67.23 -4.06
CA ILE A 45 20.31 67.89 -4.12
C ILE A 45 19.20 67.28 -5.02
N THR A 46 18.05 66.88 -4.45
CA THR A 46 16.73 67.55 -4.65
C THR A 46 15.54 66.87 -3.92
N THR A 47 14.84 67.70 -3.15
CA THR A 47 13.48 67.69 -2.58
C THR A 47 12.38 66.75 -3.14
N ARG A 48 11.60 66.08 -2.24
CA ARG A 48 10.16 66.33 -1.95
C ARG A 48 9.45 65.15 -1.24
N GLY A 49 8.67 65.46 -0.20
CA GLY A 49 7.31 64.93 0.01
C GLY A 49 7.10 63.77 1.02
N PRO A 50 6.11 63.86 1.93
CA PRO A 50 5.92 62.89 3.02
C PRO A 50 5.09 61.64 2.64
N ARG A 51 5.38 60.59 3.43
CA ARG A 51 4.79 59.25 3.56
C ARG A 51 3.33 59.05 3.09
N LYS A 52 3.12 57.99 2.28
CA LYS A 52 1.88 57.18 2.22
C LYS A 52 2.14 55.78 2.78
N ALA A 53 1.19 55.28 3.56
CA ALA A 53 1.19 53.99 4.24
C ALA A 53 1.29 52.81 3.25
N LYS A 54 2.09 51.79 3.62
CA LYS A 54 2.17 50.50 2.91
C LYS A 54 0.97 49.62 3.30
N GLY A 55 0.15 49.24 2.32
CA GLY A 55 -0.78 48.11 2.43
C GLY A 55 -0.03 46.76 2.33
N PRO A 56 -0.71 45.62 2.61
CA PRO A 56 -0.04 44.32 2.74
C PRO A 56 0.49 43.82 1.38
N LEU A 57 1.70 43.28 1.41
CA LEU A 57 2.37 42.68 0.26
C LEU A 57 1.68 41.36 -0.13
N VAL A 58 1.42 41.20 -1.44
CA VAL A 58 1.12 39.91 -2.06
C VAL A 58 2.42 39.08 -2.08
N ASP A 59 2.31 37.80 -1.76
CA ASP A 59 3.40 36.83 -1.78
C ASP A 59 4.06 36.77 -3.18
N PRO A 60 5.38 37.05 -3.30
CA PRO A 60 6.11 37.00 -4.57
C PRO A 60 6.03 35.63 -5.27
N ASP A 61 5.93 34.54 -4.51
CA ASP A 61 5.85 33.19 -5.05
C ASP A 61 4.51 32.93 -5.74
N LEU A 62 3.42 33.55 -5.28
CA LEU A 62 2.11 33.46 -5.94
C LEU A 62 2.12 34.20 -7.29
N ARG A 63 2.83 35.33 -7.36
CA ARG A 63 3.01 36.09 -8.61
C ARG A 63 3.89 35.34 -9.60
N GLU A 64 4.96 34.68 -9.13
CA GLU A 64 5.80 33.83 -9.97
C GLU A 64 5.11 32.54 -10.39
N GLN A 65 4.28 31.92 -9.55
CA GLN A 65 3.49 30.73 -9.91
C GLN A 65 2.40 31.05 -10.95
N ILE A 66 1.77 32.22 -10.85
CA ILE A 66 0.83 32.76 -11.86
C ILE A 66 1.56 33.08 -13.19
N LEU A 67 2.83 33.50 -13.12
CA LEU A 67 3.67 33.74 -14.30
C LEU A 67 4.25 32.45 -14.89
N ALA A 68 4.54 31.44 -14.06
CA ALA A 68 5.15 30.17 -14.47
C ALA A 68 4.14 29.19 -15.07
N ALA A 69 2.85 29.28 -14.68
CA ALA A 69 1.75 28.49 -15.27
C ALA A 69 1.38 28.89 -16.71
N SER A 70 2.17 29.77 -17.35
CA SER A 70 1.85 30.42 -18.63
C SER A 70 2.35 29.70 -19.90
N GLN A 71 2.51 28.38 -19.91
CA GLN A 71 3.01 27.66 -21.10
C GLN A 71 1.94 27.50 -22.22
N SER A 72 0.67 27.79 -21.94
CA SER A 72 -0.45 27.64 -22.90
C SER A 72 -0.76 28.90 -23.73
N ARG A 73 0.04 29.98 -23.61
CA ARG A 73 -0.23 31.31 -24.22
C ARG A 73 0.05 31.43 -25.73
N ARG A 74 0.49 30.36 -26.40
CA ARG A 74 0.97 30.43 -27.81
C ARG A 74 -0.12 30.46 -28.89
N PHE A 75 -1.41 30.41 -28.54
CA PHE A 75 -2.47 30.14 -29.52
C PHE A 75 -3.58 31.21 -29.62
N LEU A 76 -3.45 32.37 -28.94
CA LEU A 76 -4.38 33.49 -29.08
C LEU A 76 -3.81 34.57 -30.01
N PRO A 77 -4.59 35.17 -30.92
CA PRO A 77 -4.19 36.37 -31.66
C PRO A 77 -3.75 37.49 -30.70
N SER A 78 -2.70 38.26 -31.04
CA SER A 78 -2.08 39.26 -30.16
C SER A 78 -3.06 40.29 -29.58
N ALA A 79 -4.05 40.71 -30.36
CA ALA A 79 -5.10 41.62 -29.92
C ALA A 79 -6.03 41.01 -28.86
N SER A 80 -6.39 39.73 -28.99
CA SER A 80 -7.25 39.01 -28.05
C SER A 80 -6.50 38.62 -26.77
N LEU A 81 -5.20 38.30 -26.87
CA LEU A 81 -4.32 38.06 -25.71
C LEU A 81 -4.21 39.31 -24.82
N THR A 82 -4.13 40.49 -25.46
CA THR A 82 -4.03 41.77 -24.74
C THR A 82 -5.32 42.08 -24.02
N LYS A 83 -6.48 41.93 -24.69
CA LYS A 83 -7.80 42.07 -24.05
C LYS A 83 -8.02 41.07 -22.91
N PHE A 84 -7.59 39.82 -23.09
CA PHE A 84 -7.68 38.80 -22.05
C PHE A 84 -6.85 39.15 -20.81
N ASN A 85 -5.59 39.54 -20.99
CA ASN A 85 -4.72 39.93 -19.87
C ASN A 85 -5.21 41.18 -19.14
N THR A 86 -5.74 42.16 -19.87
CA THR A 86 -6.33 43.37 -19.30
C THR A 86 -7.59 43.04 -18.51
N ALA A 87 -8.48 42.21 -19.05
CA ALA A 87 -9.69 41.78 -18.36
C ALA A 87 -9.35 40.96 -17.09
N LEU A 88 -8.37 40.05 -17.16
CA LEU A 88 -7.93 39.27 -16.00
C LEU A 88 -7.32 40.16 -14.90
N ALA A 89 -6.52 41.17 -15.28
CA ALA A 89 -5.97 42.16 -14.35
C ALA A 89 -7.09 42.96 -13.67
N GLN A 90 -8.08 43.42 -14.44
CA GLN A 90 -9.24 44.16 -13.93
C GLN A 90 -10.13 43.29 -13.03
N ILE A 91 -10.35 42.02 -13.37
CA ILE A 91 -11.07 41.06 -12.53
C ILE A 91 -10.31 40.85 -11.21
N THR A 92 -8.99 40.69 -11.27
CA THR A 92 -8.14 40.50 -10.09
C THR A 92 -8.16 41.74 -9.18
N GLU A 93 -8.15 42.94 -9.78
CA GLU A 93 -8.21 44.23 -9.06
C GLU A 93 -9.59 44.47 -8.45
N ALA A 94 -10.67 44.22 -9.19
CA ALA A 94 -12.04 44.29 -8.69
C ALA A 94 -12.27 43.30 -7.53
N THR A 95 -11.70 42.09 -7.63
CA THR A 95 -11.81 41.09 -6.56
C THR A 95 -11.02 41.49 -5.31
N LYS A 96 -9.84 42.11 -5.49
CA LYS A 96 -9.06 42.70 -4.39
C LYS A 96 -9.76 43.90 -3.73
N ALA A 97 -10.58 44.62 -4.49
CA ALA A 97 -11.37 45.75 -4.00
C ALA A 97 -12.72 45.33 -3.38
N HIS A 98 -12.99 44.02 -3.25
CA HIS A 98 -14.28 43.46 -2.83
C HIS A 98 -15.48 43.83 -3.72
N ASP A 99 -15.26 44.28 -4.96
CA ASP A 99 -16.31 44.55 -5.96
C ASP A 99 -16.56 43.30 -6.82
N LEU A 100 -17.31 42.36 -6.25
CA LEU A 100 -17.65 41.09 -6.89
C LEU A 100 -18.59 41.27 -8.10
N LEU A 101 -19.42 42.32 -8.09
CA LEU A 101 -20.41 42.59 -9.14
C LEU A 101 -19.75 43.21 -10.37
N GLY A 102 -18.73 44.06 -10.17
CA GLY A 102 -17.84 44.54 -11.22
C GLY A 102 -17.00 43.42 -11.83
N ALA A 103 -16.42 42.55 -11.00
CA ALA A 103 -15.65 41.38 -11.46
C ALA A 103 -16.49 40.44 -12.35
N LEU A 104 -17.76 40.21 -12.00
CA LEU A 104 -18.67 39.35 -12.77
C LEU A 104 -19.05 39.95 -14.13
N LYS A 105 -19.33 41.25 -14.20
CA LYS A 105 -19.61 41.94 -15.47
C LYS A 105 -18.41 41.90 -16.42
N LEU A 106 -17.21 42.07 -15.87
CA LEU A 106 -15.96 41.96 -16.62
C LEU A 106 -15.73 40.51 -17.13
N TRP A 107 -16.13 39.51 -16.36
CA TRP A 107 -16.11 38.11 -16.77
C TRP A 107 -17.10 37.81 -17.90
N GLN A 108 -18.37 38.24 -17.78
CA GLN A 108 -19.37 38.06 -18.83
C GLN A 108 -18.93 38.73 -20.14
N ALA A 109 -18.38 39.94 -20.06
CA ALA A 109 -17.83 40.63 -21.23
C ALA A 109 -16.62 39.89 -21.83
N LEU A 110 -15.78 39.27 -21.00
CA LEU A 110 -14.67 38.43 -21.45
C LEU A 110 -15.17 37.16 -22.13
N GLU A 111 -16.17 36.49 -21.56
CA GLU A 111 -16.75 35.26 -22.10
C GLU A 111 -17.48 35.52 -23.43
N ASP A 112 -18.26 36.59 -23.52
CA ASP A 112 -18.91 37.02 -24.76
C ASP A 112 -17.85 37.31 -25.84
N HIS A 113 -16.74 37.94 -25.46
CA HIS A 113 -15.61 38.13 -26.38
C HIS A 113 -14.96 36.80 -26.79
N LEU A 114 -14.80 35.85 -25.88
CA LEU A 114 -14.23 34.53 -26.17
C LEU A 114 -15.15 33.68 -27.05
N ARG A 115 -16.48 33.81 -26.92
CA ARG A 115 -17.50 33.16 -27.77
C ARG A 115 -17.50 33.68 -29.21
N THR A 116 -16.99 34.89 -29.44
CA THR A 116 -16.84 35.44 -30.81
C THR A 116 -15.63 34.89 -31.58
N LEU A 117 -14.77 34.09 -30.93
CA LEU A 117 -13.60 33.46 -31.54
C LEU A 117 -13.95 32.10 -32.17
N LYS A 118 -13.36 31.76 -33.32
CA LYS A 118 -13.66 30.50 -34.05
C LYS A 118 -13.18 29.27 -33.25
N ASN A 119 -13.93 28.16 -33.38
CA ASN A 119 -13.88 26.93 -32.58
C ASN A 119 -12.50 26.24 -32.39
N SER A 120 -11.47 26.56 -33.16
CA SER A 120 -10.11 26.02 -32.98
C SER A 120 -9.33 26.71 -31.86
N ASP A 121 -9.63 27.98 -31.58
CA ASP A 121 -8.86 28.84 -30.66
C ASP A 121 -9.40 28.78 -29.23
N VAL A 122 -10.70 28.46 -29.09
CA VAL A 122 -11.43 28.39 -27.82
C VAL A 122 -11.13 27.10 -27.03
N ARG A 123 -10.78 26.00 -27.72
CA ARG A 123 -10.51 24.68 -27.11
C ARG A 123 -9.29 24.61 -26.18
N ARG A 124 -8.55 25.72 -25.99
CA ARG A 124 -7.27 25.76 -25.26
C ARG A 124 -7.17 26.84 -24.19
N LEU A 125 -8.28 27.42 -23.72
CA LEU A 125 -8.31 28.17 -22.47
C LEU A 125 -8.35 27.16 -21.33
N PRO A 126 -7.24 26.88 -20.63
CA PRO A 126 -7.15 25.71 -19.79
C PRO A 126 -7.91 25.94 -18.49
N ASP A 127 -8.74 24.97 -18.11
CA ASP A 127 -9.53 24.82 -16.87
C ASP A 127 -8.83 25.31 -15.58
N SER A 128 -7.50 25.41 -15.59
CA SER A 128 -6.64 26.08 -14.60
C SER A 128 -7.00 27.54 -14.27
N HIS A 129 -7.29 28.40 -15.26
CA HIS A 129 -7.50 29.84 -15.03
C HIS A 129 -8.85 30.11 -14.37
N VAL A 130 -9.86 29.31 -14.76
CA VAL A 130 -11.19 29.26 -14.13
C VAL A 130 -11.05 28.76 -12.69
N ARG A 131 -10.22 27.73 -12.45
CA ARG A 131 -9.89 27.19 -11.11
C ARG A 131 -9.25 28.23 -10.18
N ASP A 132 -8.29 29.01 -10.66
CA ASP A 132 -7.58 29.97 -9.81
C ASP A 132 -8.43 31.21 -9.50
N LEU A 133 -9.28 31.64 -10.43
CA LEU A 133 -10.31 32.66 -10.15
C LEU A 133 -11.37 32.13 -9.19
N HIS A 134 -11.74 30.85 -9.26
CA HIS A 134 -12.60 30.21 -8.26
C HIS A 134 -11.98 30.29 -6.87
N LYS A 135 -10.69 29.94 -6.69
CA LYS A 135 -9.97 30.07 -5.41
C LYS A 135 -9.98 31.50 -4.86
N ILE A 136 -9.86 32.49 -5.74
CA ILE A 136 -9.91 33.92 -5.38
C ILE A 136 -11.33 34.35 -4.96
N PHE A 137 -12.37 33.80 -5.58
CA PHE A 137 -13.75 34.02 -5.14
C PHE A 137 -14.05 33.31 -3.82
N VAL A 138 -13.54 32.09 -3.62
CA VAL A 138 -13.64 31.32 -2.36
C VAL A 138 -13.07 32.12 -1.19
N SER A 139 -11.87 32.69 -1.35
CA SER A 139 -11.18 33.40 -0.27
C SER A 139 -11.84 34.74 0.08
N ASN A 140 -12.45 35.43 -0.88
CA ASN A 140 -13.05 36.76 -0.69
C ASN A 140 -14.58 36.72 -0.44
N GLY A 141 -15.29 35.69 -0.91
CA GLY A 141 -16.74 35.53 -0.72
C GLY A 141 -17.14 35.19 0.72
N LEU A 142 -16.31 34.42 1.44
CA LEU A 142 -16.47 34.09 2.86
C LEU A 142 -16.47 35.32 3.78
N THR A 143 -15.70 36.35 3.42
CA THR A 143 -15.63 37.62 4.16
C THR A 143 -16.79 38.56 3.84
N ALA A 144 -17.25 38.60 2.59
CA ALA A 144 -18.28 39.55 2.12
C ALA A 144 -19.71 39.13 2.51
N LEU A 145 -20.03 37.83 2.49
CA LEU A 145 -21.36 37.32 2.88
C LEU A 145 -21.67 37.51 4.37
N ARG A 146 -20.65 37.77 5.21
CA ARG A 146 -20.82 38.08 6.64
C ARG A 146 -21.23 39.53 6.92
N THR A 147 -21.14 40.45 5.94
CA THR A 147 -21.09 41.90 6.23
C THR A 147 -22.19 42.78 5.63
N ARG A 148 -23.35 42.22 5.24
CA ARG A 148 -24.59 42.86 4.71
C ARG A 148 -24.72 42.92 3.17
N ASP A 149 -26.00 42.90 2.77
CA ASP A 149 -26.62 42.77 1.43
C ASP A 149 -26.54 41.37 0.78
N GLY A 150 -27.11 40.39 1.51
CA GLY A 150 -27.01 38.96 1.21
C GLY A 150 -27.69 38.45 -0.06
N LYS A 151 -28.83 39.01 -0.52
CA LYS A 151 -29.61 38.39 -1.61
C LYS A 151 -29.05 38.63 -3.02
N ALA A 152 -28.50 39.81 -3.28
CA ALA A 152 -27.92 40.12 -4.59
C ALA A 152 -26.60 39.38 -4.79
N LEU A 153 -25.76 39.35 -3.75
CA LEU A 153 -24.48 38.66 -3.75
C LEU A 153 -24.65 37.13 -3.84
N GLU A 154 -25.65 36.57 -3.16
CA GLU A 154 -26.02 35.15 -3.24
C GLU A 154 -26.47 34.75 -4.65
N LYS A 155 -27.35 35.54 -5.28
CA LYS A 155 -27.79 35.30 -6.66
C LYS A 155 -26.59 35.33 -7.62
N THR A 156 -25.72 36.31 -7.47
CA THR A 156 -24.50 36.44 -8.29
C THR A 156 -23.51 35.28 -8.06
N ALA A 157 -23.33 34.84 -6.82
CA ALA A 157 -22.50 33.67 -6.50
C ALA A 157 -23.09 32.36 -7.06
N ARG A 158 -24.43 32.22 -7.02
CA ARG A 158 -25.16 31.09 -7.59
C ARG A 158 -25.01 31.01 -9.11
N ASP A 159 -25.23 32.12 -9.81
CA ASP A 159 -25.10 32.20 -11.27
C ASP A 159 -23.67 31.85 -11.71
N PHE A 160 -22.67 32.33 -10.96
CA PHE A 160 -21.27 32.03 -11.20
C PHE A 160 -20.93 30.55 -10.97
N ALA A 161 -21.42 29.96 -9.89
CA ALA A 161 -21.17 28.54 -9.59
C ALA A 161 -21.91 27.59 -10.57
N LEU A 162 -23.08 27.97 -11.08
CA LEU A 162 -23.75 27.25 -12.18
C LEU A 162 -22.96 27.34 -13.48
N GLN A 163 -22.39 28.50 -13.78
CA GLN A 163 -21.53 28.69 -14.94
C GLN A 163 -20.24 27.87 -14.83
N ALA A 164 -19.61 27.86 -13.65
CA ALA A 164 -18.48 26.98 -13.33
C ALA A 164 -18.80 25.49 -13.54
N ALA A 165 -20.00 25.07 -13.12
CA ALA A 165 -20.49 23.71 -13.31
C ALA A 165 -20.65 23.34 -14.80
N LYS A 166 -21.12 24.27 -15.65
CA LYS A 166 -21.20 24.09 -17.12
C LYS A 166 -19.82 23.85 -17.76
N HIS A 167 -18.76 24.34 -17.14
CA HIS A 167 -17.37 24.13 -17.55
C HIS A 167 -16.66 23.02 -16.73
N HIS A 168 -17.42 22.09 -16.14
CA HIS A 168 -16.91 20.93 -15.40
C HIS A 168 -16.05 21.23 -14.16
N SER A 169 -16.11 22.44 -13.59
CA SER A 169 -15.42 22.75 -12.32
C SER A 169 -16.38 22.55 -11.13
N ALA A 170 -16.17 21.51 -10.33
CA ALA A 170 -17.02 21.25 -9.17
C ALA A 170 -16.53 21.95 -7.87
N GLU A 171 -15.38 22.62 -7.90
CA GLU A 171 -14.78 23.26 -6.73
C GLU A 171 -15.61 24.48 -6.28
N ALA A 172 -16.05 25.32 -7.23
CA ALA A 172 -16.96 26.44 -6.96
C ALA A 172 -18.33 25.98 -6.43
N VAL A 173 -18.84 24.85 -6.94
CA VAL A 173 -20.09 24.23 -6.47
C VAL A 173 -19.95 23.83 -5.01
N SER A 174 -18.87 23.14 -4.65
CA SER A 174 -18.63 22.69 -3.28
C SER A 174 -18.55 23.86 -2.28
N VAL A 175 -17.95 24.97 -2.69
CA VAL A 175 -17.75 26.14 -1.82
C VAL A 175 -19.05 26.87 -1.57
N LEU A 176 -19.87 27.07 -2.60
CA LEU A 176 -21.18 27.70 -2.42
C LEU A 176 -22.12 26.84 -1.56
N MET A 177 -22.07 25.51 -1.71
CA MET A 177 -22.81 24.60 -0.84
C MET A 177 -22.35 24.70 0.62
N VAL A 178 -21.03 24.75 0.87
CA VAL A 178 -20.50 24.96 2.23
C VAL A 178 -20.95 26.30 2.81
N LEU A 179 -21.03 27.35 2.00
CA LEU A 179 -21.56 28.66 2.43
C LEU A 179 -23.03 28.58 2.84
N TYR A 180 -23.90 27.94 2.04
CA TYR A 180 -25.30 27.75 2.41
C TYR A 180 -25.46 26.98 3.73
N ILE A 181 -24.61 25.98 3.94
CA ILE A 181 -24.57 25.18 5.18
C ILE A 181 -24.12 26.03 6.38
N GLN A 182 -23.12 26.90 6.20
CA GLN A 182 -22.65 27.82 7.25
C GLN A 182 -23.68 28.90 7.63
N VAL A 183 -24.54 29.29 6.70
CA VAL A 183 -25.65 30.23 6.92
C VAL A 183 -26.93 29.51 7.39
N GLU A 184 -26.82 28.22 7.73
CA GLU A 184 -27.93 27.38 8.22
C GLU A 184 -29.11 27.24 7.23
N ASN A 185 -28.84 27.27 5.93
CA ASN A 185 -29.83 27.08 4.88
C ASN A 185 -29.58 25.78 4.07
N PRO A 186 -29.85 24.59 4.63
CA PRO A 186 -29.56 23.31 3.98
C PRO A 186 -30.43 23.04 2.73
N ASN A 187 -31.66 23.56 2.68
CA ASN A 187 -32.54 23.36 1.51
C ASN A 187 -31.99 24.07 0.27
N ALA A 188 -31.51 25.32 0.42
CA ALA A 188 -30.87 26.03 -0.68
C ALA A 188 -29.60 25.32 -1.19
N ALA A 189 -28.83 24.68 -0.29
CA ALA A 189 -27.67 23.88 -0.65
C ALA A 189 -28.05 22.66 -1.51
N LEU A 190 -29.11 21.94 -1.14
CA LEU A 190 -29.61 20.76 -1.84
C LEU A 190 -30.25 21.11 -3.19
N ASP A 191 -31.05 22.17 -3.25
CA ASP A 191 -31.65 22.67 -4.49
C ASP A 191 -30.55 23.06 -5.50
N PHE A 192 -29.53 23.75 -5.00
CA PHE A 192 -28.38 24.14 -5.81
C PHE A 192 -27.56 22.93 -6.27
N TYR A 193 -27.36 21.92 -5.42
CA TYR A 193 -26.69 20.68 -5.78
C TYR A 193 -27.43 19.91 -6.88
N ASN A 194 -28.74 19.77 -6.77
CA ASN A 194 -29.58 19.09 -7.77
C ASN A 194 -29.52 19.82 -9.13
N GLU A 195 -29.55 21.15 -9.12
CA GLU A 195 -29.40 21.98 -10.33
C GLU A 195 -28.02 21.79 -10.98
N CYS A 196 -26.96 21.69 -10.17
CA CYS A 196 -25.59 21.49 -10.64
C CYS A 196 -25.31 20.07 -11.18
N ILE A 197 -25.92 19.01 -10.62
CA ILE A 197 -25.76 17.65 -11.17
C ILE A 197 -26.33 17.53 -12.58
N GLN A 198 -27.49 18.15 -12.85
CA GLN A 198 -28.10 18.14 -14.19
C GLN A 198 -27.14 18.72 -15.24
N VAL A 199 -26.28 19.65 -14.84
CA VAL A 199 -25.29 20.32 -15.69
C VAL A 199 -23.96 19.55 -15.75
N LEU A 200 -23.50 18.98 -14.63
CA LEU A 200 -22.22 18.27 -14.53
C LEU A 200 -22.24 16.85 -15.15
N GLY A 201 -23.43 16.31 -15.42
CA GLY A 201 -23.67 14.95 -15.86
C GLY A 201 -23.52 13.91 -14.74
N PRO A 202 -24.02 12.67 -14.92
CA PRO A 202 -23.83 11.61 -13.94
C PRO A 202 -22.34 11.32 -13.74
N LEU A 203 -21.94 11.02 -12.49
CA LEU A 203 -20.63 10.43 -12.19
C LEU A 203 -20.60 9.03 -12.82
N GLN A 204 -20.10 8.92 -14.05
CA GLN A 204 -19.88 7.61 -14.63
C GLN A 204 -18.71 6.95 -13.89
N PRO A 205 -18.87 5.73 -13.36
CA PRO A 205 -17.72 4.93 -12.96
C PRO A 205 -16.82 4.74 -14.19
N PRO A 206 -15.49 4.85 -14.08
CA PRO A 206 -14.61 4.66 -15.22
C PRO A 206 -14.81 3.26 -15.82
N ALA A 207 -14.73 3.16 -17.14
CA ALA A 207 -14.86 1.92 -17.91
C ALA A 207 -13.87 0.82 -17.46
N SER A 208 -12.80 1.16 -16.73
CA SER A 208 -11.87 0.19 -16.11
C SER A 208 -12.51 -0.71 -15.05
N LEU A 209 -13.62 -0.31 -14.44
CA LEU A 209 -14.38 -1.18 -13.51
C LEU A 209 -15.15 -2.30 -14.24
N ILE A 210 -15.23 -2.26 -15.57
CA ILE A 210 -15.89 -3.28 -16.40
C ILE A 210 -14.87 -4.34 -16.89
N GLU A 211 -13.55 -4.04 -16.89
CA GLU A 211 -12.53 -4.95 -17.45
C GLU A 211 -11.53 -5.57 -16.44
N GLU A 212 -11.53 -5.21 -15.16
CA GLU A 212 -10.66 -5.83 -14.14
C GLU A 212 -11.12 -7.23 -13.66
N SER A 213 -11.61 -8.05 -14.59
CA SER A 213 -11.85 -9.50 -14.40
C SER A 213 -10.64 -10.37 -14.78
N LYS A 214 -9.51 -9.77 -15.16
CA LYS A 214 -8.26 -10.49 -15.44
C LYS A 214 -7.08 -9.72 -14.84
N ASP A 215 -6.16 -10.45 -14.23
CA ASP A 215 -4.88 -9.99 -13.65
C ASP A 215 -4.92 -9.49 -12.20
N ALA A 216 -5.18 -10.44 -11.29
CA ALA A 216 -4.73 -10.36 -9.90
C ALA A 216 -3.21 -10.66 -9.82
N ASN A 217 -2.37 -9.62 -9.79
CA ASN A 217 -1.10 -9.58 -9.03
C ASN A 217 -0.31 -8.31 -9.35
N ALA A 218 -0.43 -7.29 -8.50
CA ALA A 218 0.58 -6.22 -8.42
C ALA A 218 0.67 -5.68 -6.98
N ASN A 219 1.73 -6.09 -6.29
CA ASN A 219 2.18 -5.49 -5.04
C ASN A 219 2.64 -4.05 -5.31
N SER A 220 2.00 -3.06 -4.71
CA SER A 220 2.58 -1.74 -4.53
C SER A 220 2.45 -1.28 -3.08
N SER A 221 3.57 -0.85 -2.52
CA SER A 221 3.75 -0.42 -1.14
C SER A 221 3.11 0.95 -0.87
N LEU A 222 2.32 1.06 0.19
CA LEU A 222 1.73 2.33 0.67
C LEU A 222 2.70 3.13 1.56
N PRO A 223 2.58 4.48 1.60
CA PRO A 223 3.34 5.33 2.50
C PRO A 223 2.85 5.20 3.95
N LYS A 224 3.81 5.27 4.88
CA LYS A 224 3.58 5.26 6.34
C LYS A 224 3.10 6.64 6.79
N GLY A 225 1.85 6.71 7.25
CA GLY A 225 1.31 7.84 7.99
C GLY A 225 0.64 7.34 9.28
N SER A 226 1.12 7.84 10.43
CA SER A 226 0.52 7.63 11.74
C SER A 226 -0.67 8.58 11.90
N ASP A 227 -1.89 8.09 11.74
CA ASP A 227 -3.08 8.87 12.11
C ASP A 227 -4.14 7.97 12.76
N PHE A 228 -4.61 8.40 13.93
CA PHE A 228 -5.67 7.80 14.75
C PHE A 228 -7.07 8.18 14.23
N GLY A 229 -7.28 8.03 12.91
CA GLY A 229 -8.55 8.29 12.23
C GLY A 229 -9.18 7.01 11.70
N LEU A 230 -10.53 7.00 11.65
CA LEU A 230 -11.37 5.96 11.07
C LEU A 230 -10.76 5.31 9.82
N ALA A 231 -10.58 4.00 9.93
CA ALA A 231 -10.05 3.10 8.92
C ALA A 231 -11.05 2.82 7.80
N LEU A 232 -11.42 3.87 7.08
CA LEU A 232 -12.25 3.78 5.89
C LEU A 232 -11.37 3.55 4.65
N PRO A 233 -11.87 2.88 3.60
CA PRO A 233 -11.11 2.55 2.41
C PRO A 233 -10.45 3.79 1.80
N GLU A 234 -9.13 3.86 1.90
CA GLU A 234 -8.33 4.35 0.77
C GLU A 234 -8.34 3.19 -0.22
N GLU A 235 -9.37 3.12 -1.07
CA GLU A 235 -9.24 2.26 -2.25
C GLU A 235 -7.94 2.66 -2.96
N VAL A 236 -7.23 1.67 -3.50
CA VAL A 236 -6.00 1.80 -4.30
C VAL A 236 -6.31 2.47 -5.65
N VAL A 237 -7.13 3.51 -5.64
CA VAL A 237 -7.39 4.39 -6.76
C VAL A 237 -6.47 5.56 -6.54
N SER A 238 -5.52 5.72 -7.45
CA SER A 238 -4.64 6.89 -7.51
C SER A 238 -5.45 8.18 -7.26
N PRO A 239 -4.89 9.19 -6.57
CA PRO A 239 -5.57 10.43 -6.17
C PRO A 239 -6.17 11.27 -7.32
N ASP A 240 -6.09 10.78 -8.57
CA ASP A 240 -6.31 11.50 -9.81
C ASP A 240 -7.62 11.16 -10.55
N HIS A 241 -8.50 10.28 -10.04
CA HIS A 241 -9.67 9.82 -10.82
C HIS A 241 -10.98 10.62 -10.60
N PHE A 242 -11.17 11.29 -9.47
CA PHE A 242 -12.36 12.12 -9.20
C PHE A 242 -11.98 13.59 -8.95
N ASP A 243 -12.67 14.52 -9.63
CA ASP A 243 -12.52 15.96 -9.40
C ASP A 243 -12.70 16.27 -7.90
N PRO A 244 -11.68 16.86 -7.22
CA PRO A 244 -11.74 17.21 -5.81
C PRO A 244 -12.98 17.98 -5.39
N GLY A 245 -13.47 18.85 -6.28
CA GLY A 245 -14.69 19.62 -6.05
C GLY A 245 -15.94 18.74 -5.97
N ARG A 246 -16.02 17.66 -6.76
CA ARG A 246 -17.20 16.77 -6.78
C ARG A 246 -17.32 16.00 -5.46
N VAL A 247 -16.21 15.52 -4.93
CA VAL A 247 -16.17 14.84 -3.63
C VAL A 247 -16.60 15.81 -2.51
N SER A 248 -16.08 17.03 -2.52
CA SER A 248 -16.44 18.06 -1.52
C SER A 248 -17.90 18.50 -1.64
N ALA A 249 -18.46 18.55 -2.86
CA ALA A 249 -19.87 18.86 -3.08
C ALA A 249 -20.80 17.74 -2.54
N VAL A 250 -20.43 16.47 -2.72
CA VAL A 250 -21.18 15.35 -2.12
C VAL A 250 -21.10 15.38 -0.60
N LEU A 251 -19.93 15.65 -0.01
CA LEU A 251 -19.78 15.83 1.44
C LEU A 251 -20.63 17.01 1.96
N ALA A 252 -20.73 18.10 1.20
CA ALA A 252 -21.62 19.21 1.51
C ALA A 252 -23.09 18.80 1.45
N GLY A 253 -23.51 18.01 0.45
CA GLY A 253 -24.87 17.47 0.39
C GLY A 253 -25.19 16.55 1.58
N VAL A 254 -24.26 15.69 1.98
CA VAL A 254 -24.37 14.88 3.20
C VAL A 254 -24.51 15.76 4.44
N ALA A 255 -23.71 16.83 4.55
CA ALA A 255 -23.80 17.77 5.67
C ALA A 255 -25.14 18.53 5.69
N ALA A 256 -25.69 18.93 4.54
CA ALA A 256 -27.01 19.54 4.44
C ALA A 256 -28.12 18.58 4.91
N HIS A 257 -28.07 17.31 4.51
CA HIS A 257 -28.97 16.28 5.02
C HIS A 257 -28.79 16.00 6.52
N ALA A 258 -27.57 16.13 7.05
CA ALA A 258 -27.31 16.06 8.49
C ALA A 258 -27.95 17.22 9.26
N MET A 259 -28.02 18.43 8.68
CA MET A 259 -28.76 19.55 9.29
C MET A 259 -30.27 19.29 9.33
N LEU A 260 -30.80 18.60 8.32
CA LEU A 260 -32.21 18.24 8.18
C LEU A 260 -32.61 16.95 8.91
N ASP A 261 -31.68 16.30 9.62
CA ASP A 261 -31.90 14.99 10.28
C ASP A 261 -32.37 13.87 9.33
N ASN A 262 -32.05 13.97 8.04
CA ASN A 262 -32.47 13.00 7.03
C ASN A 262 -31.32 12.08 6.62
N PHE A 263 -31.07 11.03 7.41
CA PHE A 263 -29.97 10.10 7.18
C PHE A 263 -30.14 9.25 5.90
N LYS A 264 -31.37 8.86 5.56
CA LYS A 264 -31.66 8.06 4.37
C LYS A 264 -31.26 8.79 3.07
N SER A 265 -31.68 10.04 2.92
CA SER A 265 -31.30 10.83 1.74
C SER A 265 -29.79 11.13 1.70
N ALA A 266 -29.13 11.30 2.85
CA ALA A 266 -27.67 11.42 2.91
C ALA A 266 -26.97 10.17 2.37
N PHE A 267 -27.48 8.98 2.72
CA PHE A 267 -26.98 7.70 2.22
C PHE A 267 -27.25 7.52 0.72
N ASP A 268 -28.48 7.74 0.26
CA ASP A 268 -28.85 7.60 -1.16
C ASP A 268 -27.98 8.51 -2.04
N LEU A 269 -27.72 9.73 -1.58
CA LEU A 269 -26.83 10.70 -2.22
C LEU A 269 -25.40 10.16 -2.37
N TYR A 270 -24.79 9.70 -1.29
CA TYR A 270 -23.41 9.23 -1.30
C TYR A 270 -23.27 7.90 -2.04
N HIS A 271 -24.21 6.98 -1.85
CA HIS A 271 -24.20 5.65 -2.46
C HIS A 271 -24.35 5.72 -3.98
N SER A 272 -25.26 6.58 -4.48
CA SER A 272 -25.43 6.81 -5.92
C SER A 272 -24.26 7.55 -6.56
N ALA A 273 -23.57 8.43 -5.81
CA ALA A 273 -22.38 9.12 -6.30
C ALA A 273 -21.17 8.20 -6.54
N GLY A 274 -21.07 7.08 -5.80
CA GLY A 274 -20.00 6.10 -5.97
C GLY A 274 -18.59 6.62 -5.67
N ILE A 275 -18.48 7.63 -4.80
CA ILE A 275 -17.22 8.31 -4.47
C ILE A 275 -16.57 7.68 -3.22
N SER A 276 -15.23 7.66 -3.19
CA SER A 276 -14.45 7.44 -1.96
C SER A 276 -13.77 8.74 -1.51
N ALA A 277 -14.12 9.23 -0.30
CA ALA A 277 -13.49 10.41 0.29
C ALA A 277 -12.32 10.01 1.21
N SER A 278 -11.10 10.47 0.88
CA SER A 278 -9.89 10.22 1.70
C SER A 278 -10.00 10.84 3.10
N SER A 279 -9.26 10.26 4.07
CA SER A 279 -9.23 10.76 5.46
C SER A 279 -8.83 12.24 5.52
N PHE A 280 -7.79 12.61 4.79
CA PHE A 280 -7.31 13.99 4.68
C PHE A 280 -8.43 14.94 4.21
N ARG A 281 -9.18 14.56 3.18
CA ARG A 281 -10.25 15.40 2.64
C ARG A 281 -11.44 15.52 3.59
N ARG A 282 -11.82 14.42 4.26
CA ARG A 282 -12.86 14.45 5.31
C ARG A 282 -12.46 15.41 6.43
N GLN A 283 -11.23 15.31 6.92
CA GLN A 283 -10.73 16.18 7.99
C GLN A 283 -10.67 17.65 7.55
N HIS A 284 -10.19 17.92 6.34
CA HIS A 284 -10.19 19.27 5.77
C HIS A 284 -11.61 19.83 5.62
N PHE A 285 -12.56 19.01 5.15
CA PHE A 285 -13.97 19.42 5.04
C PHE A 285 -14.59 19.75 6.40
N LEU A 286 -14.28 18.97 7.44
CA LEU A 286 -14.79 19.22 8.80
C LEU A 286 -14.28 20.54 9.40
N GLN A 287 -13.14 21.08 8.96
CA GLN A 287 -12.63 22.38 9.42
C GLN A 287 -13.60 23.54 9.16
N TYR A 288 -14.48 23.41 8.15
CA TYR A 288 -15.51 24.43 7.85
C TYR A 288 -16.55 24.58 8.98
N PHE A 289 -16.65 23.60 9.87
CA PHE A 289 -17.56 23.60 11.02
C PHE A 289 -16.86 23.89 12.35
N SER A 290 -15.56 24.24 12.34
CA SER A 290 -14.77 24.52 13.55
C SER A 290 -15.37 25.57 14.48
N GLN A 291 -16.21 26.48 13.96
CA GLN A 291 -16.92 27.50 14.72
C GLN A 291 -18.16 26.97 15.45
N ASN A 292 -18.69 25.80 15.06
CA ASN A 292 -19.84 25.14 15.68
C ASN A 292 -19.52 23.66 16.00
N PRO A 293 -18.94 23.38 17.19
CA PRO A 293 -18.51 22.04 17.58
C PRO A 293 -19.64 21.00 17.64
N LYS A 294 -20.88 21.43 17.88
CA LYS A 294 -22.05 20.53 17.90
C LYS A 294 -22.38 20.06 16.48
N MET A 295 -22.43 21.00 15.53
CA MET A 295 -22.67 20.68 14.12
C MET A 295 -21.53 19.86 13.52
N GLU A 296 -20.28 20.20 13.83
CA GLU A 296 -19.12 19.44 13.38
C GLU A 296 -19.21 17.95 13.80
N LYS A 297 -19.56 17.68 15.06
CA LYS A 297 -19.77 16.31 15.56
C LYS A 297 -20.89 15.59 14.82
N LYS A 298 -22.00 16.28 14.55
CA LYS A 298 -23.16 15.71 13.83
C LYS A 298 -22.82 15.38 12.37
N VAL A 299 -22.19 16.30 11.65
CA VAL A 299 -21.75 16.08 10.26
C VAL A 299 -20.74 14.94 10.19
N ARG A 300 -19.76 14.91 11.10
CA ARG A 300 -18.78 13.82 11.19
C ARG A 300 -19.47 12.48 11.37
N LEU A 301 -20.40 12.38 12.32
CA LEU A 301 -21.18 11.17 12.55
C LEU A 301 -21.93 10.71 11.29
N TYR A 302 -22.59 11.62 10.57
CA TYR A 302 -23.29 11.30 9.33
C TYR A 302 -22.34 10.81 8.24
N ILE A 303 -21.21 11.48 8.02
CA ILE A 303 -20.20 11.08 7.04
C ILE A 303 -19.70 9.66 7.36
N ASP A 304 -19.32 9.40 8.61
CA ASP A 304 -18.79 8.11 9.02
C ASP A 304 -19.81 6.98 8.82
N ARG A 305 -21.06 7.20 9.26
CA ARG A 305 -22.15 6.21 9.12
C ARG A 305 -22.50 5.95 7.66
N VAL A 306 -22.61 6.99 6.82
CA VAL A 306 -22.93 6.86 5.39
C VAL A 306 -21.83 6.10 4.65
N ILE A 307 -20.56 6.37 4.95
CA ILE A 307 -19.46 5.64 4.32
C ILE A 307 -19.52 4.16 4.69
N VAL A 308 -19.66 3.83 5.98
CA VAL A 308 -19.77 2.43 6.42
C VAL A 308 -20.96 1.73 5.74
N ALA A 309 -22.14 2.36 5.73
CA ALA A 309 -23.32 1.83 5.06
C ALA A 309 -23.10 1.62 3.56
N SER A 310 -22.41 2.55 2.88
CA SER A 310 -22.16 2.46 1.44
C SER A 310 -21.23 1.30 1.07
N ILE A 311 -20.27 0.96 1.95
CA ILE A 311 -19.36 -0.17 1.78
C ILE A 311 -20.12 -1.48 2.02
N VAL A 312 -20.91 -1.56 3.11
CA VAL A 312 -21.74 -2.72 3.42
C VAL A 312 -22.75 -3.02 2.31
N ALA A 313 -23.33 -1.98 1.69
CA ALA A 313 -24.23 -2.13 0.56
C ALA A 313 -23.59 -2.75 -0.72
N ARG A 314 -22.26 -2.97 -0.72
CA ARG A 314 -21.51 -3.56 -1.85
C ARG A 314 -20.66 -4.75 -1.38
N PRO A 315 -21.23 -5.96 -1.21
CA PRO A 315 -20.53 -7.11 -0.59
C PRO A 315 -19.20 -7.53 -1.26
N ILE A 316 -19.10 -7.40 -2.59
CA ILE A 316 -17.86 -7.72 -3.32
C ILE A 316 -16.75 -6.70 -2.98
N SER A 317 -17.07 -5.41 -3.03
CA SER A 317 -16.14 -4.34 -2.67
C SER A 317 -15.79 -4.40 -1.18
N PHE A 318 -16.76 -4.74 -0.32
CA PHE A 318 -16.55 -5.00 1.10
C PHE A 318 -15.49 -6.09 1.31
N SER A 319 -15.67 -7.25 0.68
CA SER A 319 -14.74 -8.39 0.82
C SER A 319 -13.32 -8.04 0.35
N LYS A 320 -13.19 -7.31 -0.76
CA LYS A 320 -11.90 -6.78 -1.23
C LYS A 320 -11.29 -5.80 -0.23
N HIS A 321 -12.10 -4.90 0.33
CA HIS A 321 -11.65 -3.95 1.34
C HIS A 321 -11.12 -4.64 2.59
N ILE A 322 -11.84 -5.65 3.11
CA ILE A 322 -11.36 -6.45 4.23
C ILE A 322 -10.07 -7.18 3.90
N ALA A 323 -9.95 -7.76 2.69
CA ALA A 323 -8.73 -8.43 2.26
C ALA A 323 -7.52 -7.47 2.22
N ASN A 324 -7.71 -6.22 1.81
CA ASN A 324 -6.67 -5.19 1.80
C ASN A 324 -6.28 -4.74 3.23
N LEU A 325 -7.22 -4.77 4.17
CA LEU A 325 -6.96 -4.47 5.59
C LEU A 325 -6.45 -5.68 6.38
N ALA A 326 -6.51 -6.89 5.81
CA ALA A 326 -6.08 -8.13 6.44
C ALA A 326 -4.55 -8.33 6.35
N ASP A 327 -3.79 -7.31 6.75
CA ASP A 327 -2.34 -7.35 6.95
C ASP A 327 -1.98 -7.00 8.40
N LEU A 328 -0.85 -7.52 8.89
CA LEU A 328 -0.38 -7.31 10.27
C LEU A 328 -0.18 -5.82 10.59
N GLN A 329 0.17 -5.00 9.60
CA GLN A 329 0.38 -3.55 9.80
C GLN A 329 -0.93 -2.76 9.87
N THR A 330 -2.01 -3.29 9.30
CA THR A 330 -3.32 -2.61 9.18
C THR A 330 -4.43 -3.27 10.01
N ILE A 331 -4.12 -4.28 10.83
CA ILE A 331 -5.08 -4.93 11.73
C ILE A 331 -5.89 -3.97 12.61
N HIS A 332 -5.26 -2.92 13.16
CA HIS A 332 -5.97 -1.94 13.99
C HIS A 332 -7.02 -1.17 13.18
N LYS A 333 -6.75 -0.96 11.89
CA LYS A 333 -7.70 -0.36 10.95
C LYS A 333 -8.89 -1.29 10.72
N LEU A 334 -8.64 -2.58 10.46
CA LEU A 334 -9.70 -3.59 10.35
C LEU A 334 -10.58 -3.67 11.61
N GLN A 335 -9.95 -3.71 12.79
CA GLN A 335 -10.67 -3.76 14.06
C GLN A 335 -11.52 -2.50 14.29
N SER A 336 -10.98 -1.32 13.97
CA SER A 336 -11.74 -0.07 14.03
C SER A 336 -12.94 -0.12 13.08
N PHE A 337 -12.76 -0.51 11.82
CA PHE A 337 -13.85 -0.62 10.86
C PHE A 337 -14.95 -1.58 11.35
N TYR A 338 -14.56 -2.75 11.85
CA TYR A 338 -15.48 -3.73 12.41
C TYR A 338 -16.29 -3.18 13.58
N ASN A 339 -15.68 -2.43 14.51
CA ASN A 339 -16.43 -1.80 15.61
C ASN A 339 -17.47 -0.78 15.10
N HIS A 340 -17.17 -0.02 14.04
CA HIS A 340 -18.15 0.92 13.46
C HIS A 340 -19.31 0.19 12.78
N VAL A 341 -19.04 -0.95 12.15
CA VAL A 341 -20.09 -1.83 11.63
C VAL A 341 -20.98 -2.33 12.76
N LEU A 342 -20.40 -2.80 13.86
CA LEU A 342 -21.17 -3.25 15.04
C LEU A 342 -21.98 -2.12 15.66
N ASP A 343 -21.41 -0.92 15.81
CA ASP A 343 -22.15 0.25 16.29
C ASP A 343 -23.34 0.60 15.36
N GLY A 344 -23.21 0.36 14.06
CA GLY A 344 -24.30 0.54 13.10
C GLY A 344 -25.42 -0.50 13.19
N ILE A 345 -25.15 -1.69 13.71
CA ILE A 345 -26.12 -2.77 13.90
C ILE A 345 -26.75 -2.74 15.30
N PHE A 346 -25.91 -2.52 16.31
CA PHE A 346 -26.21 -2.73 17.74
C PHE A 346 -26.21 -1.45 18.58
N GLY A 347 -25.87 -0.31 17.97
CA GLY A 347 -25.85 0.98 18.64
C GLY A 347 -27.25 1.50 18.97
N PRO A 348 -27.33 2.67 19.65
CA PRO A 348 -28.60 3.26 20.07
C PRO A 348 -29.51 3.68 18.89
N GLU A 349 -28.91 3.93 17.73
CA GLU A 349 -29.60 4.29 16.47
C GLU A 349 -29.10 3.38 15.34
N PRO A 350 -29.66 2.16 15.22
CA PRO A 350 -29.21 1.21 14.22
C PRO A 350 -29.61 1.66 12.81
N TYR A 351 -28.65 1.63 11.89
CA TYR A 351 -28.84 1.96 10.48
C TYR A 351 -28.40 0.83 9.54
N LEU A 352 -27.77 -0.21 10.08
CA LEU A 352 -27.40 -1.44 9.38
C LEU A 352 -28.23 -2.61 9.91
N ALA A 353 -28.68 -3.46 8.99
CA ALA A 353 -29.26 -4.74 9.32
C ALA A 353 -28.15 -5.80 9.44
N ALA A 354 -28.25 -6.67 10.43
CA ALA A 354 -27.30 -7.78 10.57
C ALA A 354 -27.47 -8.85 9.46
N SER A 355 -28.68 -8.93 8.88
CA SER A 355 -29.05 -9.87 7.81
C SER A 355 -30.01 -9.21 6.81
N PRO A 356 -30.01 -9.60 5.52
CA PRO A 356 -30.91 -9.03 4.52
C PRO A 356 -32.40 -9.20 4.84
N SER A 357 -32.78 -10.25 5.58
CA SER A 357 -34.17 -10.50 5.99
C SER A 357 -34.72 -9.41 6.93
N LEU A 358 -33.86 -8.80 7.75
CA LEU A 358 -34.23 -7.76 8.69
C LEU A 358 -34.42 -6.39 8.01
N LEU A 359 -33.88 -6.21 6.80
CA LEU A 359 -33.99 -4.96 6.03
C LEU A 359 -35.47 -4.64 5.72
N SER A 360 -36.28 -5.66 5.43
CA SER A 360 -37.71 -5.50 5.12
C SER A 360 -38.55 -5.12 6.34
N SER A 361 -38.05 -5.36 7.54
CA SER A 361 -38.80 -5.21 8.80
C SER A 361 -38.74 -3.81 9.40
N SER A 362 -37.85 -2.92 8.92
CA SER A 362 -37.68 -1.59 9.49
C SER A 362 -37.29 -0.54 8.45
N PRO A 363 -38.05 0.57 8.33
CA PRO A 363 -37.80 1.60 7.32
C PRO A 363 -36.51 2.42 7.56
N ASN A 364 -35.92 2.30 8.75
CA ASN A 364 -34.72 3.05 9.16
C ASN A 364 -33.40 2.34 8.79
N LEU A 365 -33.46 1.07 8.36
CA LEU A 365 -32.29 0.29 7.97
C LEU A 365 -31.96 0.54 6.50
N LEU A 366 -30.69 0.80 6.21
CA LEU A 366 -30.26 1.23 4.87
C LEU A 366 -29.50 0.16 4.09
N ALA A 367 -28.71 -0.64 4.79
CA ALA A 367 -27.91 -1.71 4.20
C ALA A 367 -27.88 -2.90 5.15
N ALA A 368 -27.66 -4.10 4.61
CA ALA A 368 -27.57 -5.32 5.38
C ALA A 368 -26.22 -6.00 5.17
N LEU A 369 -25.66 -6.60 6.23
CA LEU A 369 -24.56 -7.53 6.08
C LEU A 369 -25.12 -8.86 5.56
N ASP A 370 -24.60 -9.31 4.43
CA ASP A 370 -24.84 -10.67 3.96
C ASP A 370 -23.85 -11.64 4.63
N GLU A 371 -24.05 -12.94 4.38
CA GLU A 371 -23.17 -13.99 4.91
C GLU A 371 -21.71 -13.83 4.42
N SER A 372 -21.53 -13.31 3.20
CA SER A 372 -20.20 -13.10 2.62
C SER A 372 -19.40 -12.01 3.37
N CYS A 373 -20.05 -10.93 3.80
CA CYS A 373 -19.45 -9.88 4.62
C CYS A 373 -18.99 -10.42 5.98
N TRP A 374 -19.83 -11.21 6.65
CA TRP A 374 -19.47 -11.85 7.92
C TRP A 374 -18.29 -12.81 7.77
N THR A 375 -18.30 -13.63 6.70
CA THR A 375 -17.19 -14.53 6.35
C THR A 375 -15.90 -13.76 6.07
N ALA A 376 -15.98 -12.63 5.35
CA ALA A 376 -14.83 -11.79 5.03
C ALA A 376 -14.18 -11.19 6.29
N LEU A 377 -14.99 -10.66 7.22
CA LEU A 377 -14.52 -10.14 8.51
C LEU A 377 -13.81 -11.22 9.33
N GLN A 378 -14.43 -12.38 9.49
CA GLN A 378 -13.86 -13.50 10.22
C GLN A 378 -12.54 -13.97 9.60
N THR A 379 -12.52 -14.23 8.29
CA THR A 379 -11.32 -14.68 7.57
C THR A 379 -10.22 -13.63 7.57
N GLY A 380 -10.56 -12.34 7.55
CA GLY A 380 -9.62 -11.22 7.72
C GLY A 380 -8.91 -11.26 9.08
N PHE A 381 -9.66 -11.39 10.18
CA PHE A 381 -9.05 -11.50 11.52
C PHE A 381 -8.22 -12.78 11.69
N ILE A 382 -8.68 -13.89 11.12
CA ILE A 382 -7.94 -15.16 11.11
C ILE A 382 -6.61 -15.01 10.36
N LYS A 383 -6.58 -14.37 9.19
CA LYS A 383 -5.36 -14.16 8.41
C LYS A 383 -4.30 -13.37 9.18
N CYS A 384 -4.72 -12.43 10.02
CA CYS A 384 -3.84 -11.63 10.86
C CYS A 384 -3.55 -12.26 12.24
N ASP A 385 -3.89 -13.53 12.44
CA ASP A 385 -3.67 -14.29 13.67
C ASP A 385 -4.37 -13.73 14.93
N ARG A 386 -5.48 -12.99 14.77
CA ARG A 386 -6.27 -12.42 15.88
C ARG A 386 -7.49 -13.30 16.20
N VAL A 387 -7.25 -14.40 16.93
CA VAL A 387 -8.29 -15.41 17.25
C VAL A 387 -9.44 -14.82 18.05
N GLU A 388 -9.13 -13.94 18.99
CA GLU A 388 -10.09 -13.33 19.90
C GLU A 388 -11.06 -12.39 19.18
N LEU A 389 -10.60 -11.70 18.13
CA LEU A 389 -11.48 -10.88 17.29
C LEU A 389 -12.32 -11.77 16.38
N ALA A 390 -11.77 -12.86 15.85
CA ALA A 390 -12.55 -13.83 15.09
C ALA A 390 -13.63 -14.51 15.95
N ALA A 391 -13.34 -14.83 17.22
CA ALA A 391 -14.30 -15.36 18.18
C ALA A 391 -15.41 -14.35 18.49
N LYS A 392 -15.05 -13.07 18.64
CA LYS A 392 -16.05 -11.98 18.79
C LYS A 392 -17.04 -11.93 17.61
N VAL A 393 -16.61 -12.22 16.38
CA VAL A 393 -17.52 -12.30 15.23
C VAL A 393 -18.61 -13.36 15.45
N TRP A 394 -18.28 -14.51 16.04
CA TRP A 394 -19.26 -15.55 16.37
C TRP A 394 -20.24 -15.10 17.47
N ASP A 395 -19.74 -14.45 18.52
CA ASP A 395 -20.59 -13.92 19.59
C ASP A 395 -21.57 -12.87 19.04
N ASP A 396 -21.11 -12.00 18.15
CA ASP A 396 -21.93 -10.97 17.52
C ASP A 396 -22.95 -11.56 16.53
N LEU A 397 -22.62 -12.65 15.82
CA LEU A 397 -23.57 -13.40 15.00
C LEU A 397 -24.66 -14.07 15.85
N ALA A 398 -24.28 -14.69 16.97
CA ALA A 398 -25.22 -15.29 17.91
C ALA A 398 -26.16 -14.22 18.51
N ARG A 399 -25.61 -13.05 18.87
CA ARG A 399 -26.39 -11.89 19.32
C ARG A 399 -27.38 -11.40 18.25
N ALA A 400 -26.98 -11.45 16.99
CA ALA A 400 -27.84 -11.13 15.84
C ALA A 400 -28.81 -12.26 15.45
N GLN A 401 -28.74 -13.43 16.10
CA GLN A 401 -29.51 -14.63 15.77
C GLN A 401 -29.32 -15.10 14.32
N ILE A 402 -28.13 -14.90 13.77
CA ILE A 402 -27.78 -15.32 12.41
C ILE A 402 -27.13 -16.69 12.48
N LYS A 403 -27.67 -17.66 11.73
CA LYS A 403 -27.06 -18.98 11.58
C LYS A 403 -25.87 -18.89 10.62
N PRO A 404 -24.65 -19.21 11.06
CA PRO A 404 -23.46 -19.17 10.20
C PRO A 404 -23.52 -20.32 9.18
N GLY A 405 -23.33 -20.00 7.90
CA GLY A 405 -23.32 -21.02 6.85
C GLY A 405 -21.95 -21.66 6.65
N VAL A 406 -21.87 -22.57 5.68
CA VAL A 406 -20.73 -23.49 5.45
C VAL A 406 -19.41 -22.73 5.30
N ALA A 407 -19.41 -21.59 4.62
CA ALA A 407 -18.18 -20.82 4.34
C ALA A 407 -17.50 -20.30 5.62
N MET A 408 -18.27 -19.89 6.63
CA MET A 408 -17.75 -19.41 7.92
C MET A 408 -17.12 -20.55 8.74
N TRP A 409 -17.77 -21.71 8.75
CA TRP A 409 -17.26 -22.92 9.39
C TRP A 409 -15.97 -23.41 8.71
N THR A 410 -15.95 -23.46 7.37
CA THR A 410 -14.76 -23.81 6.59
C THR A 410 -13.60 -22.85 6.87
N GLY A 411 -13.86 -21.54 6.94
CA GLY A 411 -12.86 -20.54 7.29
C GLY A 411 -12.26 -20.73 8.68
N LEU A 412 -13.09 -21.15 9.65
CA LEU A 412 -12.63 -21.48 11.01
C LEU A 412 -11.78 -22.76 11.02
N LEU A 413 -12.21 -23.82 10.33
CA LEU A 413 -11.44 -25.05 10.17
C LEU A 413 -10.06 -24.78 9.53
N ASP A 414 -10.01 -23.96 8.49
CA ASP A 414 -8.75 -23.55 7.84
C ASP A 414 -7.82 -22.75 8.76
N SER A 415 -8.39 -22.02 9.72
CA SER A 415 -7.61 -21.33 10.75
C SER A 415 -6.89 -22.32 11.66
N HIS A 416 -7.58 -23.39 12.08
CA HIS A 416 -7.03 -24.42 12.94
C HIS A 416 -5.98 -25.25 12.20
N ALA A 417 -6.19 -25.52 10.90
CA ALA A 417 -5.22 -26.20 10.06
C ALA A 417 -3.87 -25.45 10.00
N ARG A 418 -3.90 -24.13 9.76
CA ARG A 418 -2.69 -23.30 9.74
C ARG A 418 -1.94 -23.28 11.08
N ARG A 419 -2.67 -23.39 12.19
CA ARG A 419 -2.10 -23.43 13.55
C ARG A 419 -1.75 -24.83 14.03
N ARG A 420 -1.97 -25.87 13.21
CA ARG A 420 -1.80 -27.29 13.57
C ARG A 420 -2.57 -27.67 14.84
N ASN A 421 -3.76 -27.10 15.03
CA ASN A 421 -4.60 -27.40 16.19
C ASN A 421 -5.73 -28.36 15.80
N SER A 422 -5.39 -29.64 15.71
CA SER A 422 -6.33 -30.71 15.33
C SER A 422 -7.52 -30.84 16.29
N ALA A 423 -7.29 -30.73 17.60
CA ALA A 423 -8.34 -30.87 18.62
C ALA A 423 -9.44 -29.83 18.44
N GLN A 424 -9.07 -28.55 18.24
CA GLN A 424 -10.05 -27.50 17.95
C GLN A 424 -10.71 -27.66 16.58
N ALA A 425 -9.99 -28.19 15.58
CA ALA A 425 -10.58 -28.47 14.26
C ALA A 425 -11.67 -29.55 14.36
N VAL A 426 -11.42 -30.64 15.10
CA VAL A 426 -12.42 -31.71 15.33
C VAL A 426 -13.60 -31.18 16.14
N GLN A 427 -13.36 -30.41 17.20
CA GLN A 427 -14.45 -29.79 17.96
C GLN A 427 -15.30 -28.87 17.07
N THR A 428 -14.66 -28.07 16.21
CA THR A 428 -15.35 -27.19 15.25
C THR A 428 -16.18 -27.99 14.24
N TRP A 429 -15.66 -29.12 13.77
CA TRP A 429 -16.39 -30.04 12.90
C TRP A 429 -17.63 -30.63 13.57
N GLU A 430 -17.50 -31.08 14.82
CA GLU A 430 -18.64 -31.61 15.59
C GLU A 430 -19.71 -30.53 15.84
N MET A 431 -19.30 -29.30 16.14
CA MET A 431 -20.22 -28.17 16.30
C MET A 431 -20.94 -27.84 14.98
N MET A 432 -20.22 -27.82 13.86
CA MET A 432 -20.80 -27.60 12.52
C MET A 432 -21.89 -28.64 12.19
N LEU A 433 -21.62 -29.92 12.48
CA LEU A 433 -22.59 -31.01 12.28
C LEU A 433 -23.77 -30.91 13.26
N GLY A 434 -23.52 -30.54 14.52
CA GLY A 434 -24.55 -30.36 15.55
C GLY A 434 -25.55 -29.24 15.22
N GLU A 435 -25.11 -28.19 14.52
CA GLU A 435 -25.96 -27.12 13.98
C GLU A 435 -26.72 -27.55 12.71
N GLY A 436 -26.51 -28.78 12.22
CA GLY A 436 -27.16 -29.32 11.02
C GLY A 436 -26.57 -28.81 9.71
N ILE A 437 -25.38 -28.22 9.72
CA ILE A 437 -24.71 -27.70 8.53
C ILE A 437 -24.02 -28.86 7.81
N GLN A 438 -24.36 -29.08 6.54
CA GLN A 438 -23.75 -30.12 5.71
C GLN A 438 -22.34 -29.70 5.26
N PRO A 439 -21.29 -30.47 5.58
CA PRO A 439 -19.94 -30.15 5.12
C PRO A 439 -19.79 -30.27 3.61
N ASP A 440 -18.97 -29.40 3.03
CA ASP A 440 -18.61 -29.44 1.61
C ASP A 440 -17.16 -29.96 1.41
N HIS A 441 -16.70 -30.04 0.15
CA HIS A 441 -15.33 -30.47 -0.17
C HIS A 441 -14.27 -29.63 0.55
N LEU A 442 -14.51 -28.32 0.71
CA LEU A 442 -13.57 -27.41 1.35
C LEU A 442 -13.52 -27.62 2.86
N SER A 443 -14.65 -27.92 3.48
CA SER A 443 -14.77 -28.30 4.90
C SER A 443 -13.96 -29.55 5.19
N TYR A 444 -14.15 -30.61 4.38
CA TYR A 444 -13.39 -31.86 4.50
C TYR A 444 -11.89 -31.63 4.27
N ARG A 445 -11.52 -30.88 3.22
CA ARG A 445 -10.12 -30.51 2.98
C ARG A 445 -9.52 -29.82 4.20
N ALA A 446 -10.19 -28.83 4.78
CA ALA A 446 -9.69 -28.06 5.91
C ALA A 446 -9.47 -28.93 7.16
N LEU A 447 -10.44 -29.80 7.49
CA LEU A 447 -10.31 -30.72 8.63
C LEU A 447 -9.20 -31.75 8.41
N ILE A 448 -9.18 -32.39 7.24
CA ILE A 448 -8.16 -33.38 6.88
C ILE A 448 -6.78 -32.72 6.92
N GLN A 449 -6.64 -31.49 6.40
CA GLN A 449 -5.39 -30.75 6.49
C GLN A 449 -4.95 -30.53 7.93
N ALA A 450 -5.85 -30.11 8.83
CA ALA A 450 -5.52 -29.91 10.24
C ALA A 450 -5.02 -31.21 10.92
N LEU A 451 -5.71 -32.33 10.69
CA LEU A 451 -5.33 -33.65 11.21
C LEU A 451 -3.97 -34.10 10.64
N MET A 452 -3.81 -33.96 9.33
CA MET A 452 -2.59 -34.32 8.60
C MET A 452 -1.44 -33.34 8.83
N ASP A 453 -1.64 -32.13 9.33
CA ASP A 453 -0.51 -31.24 9.67
C ASP A 453 -0.05 -31.43 11.12
N ASP A 454 -0.94 -31.88 12.01
CA ASP A 454 -0.66 -32.10 13.43
C ASP A 454 -0.02 -33.47 13.75
N GLY A 455 -0.27 -34.51 12.95
CA GLY A 455 0.27 -35.85 13.26
C GLY A 455 -0.74 -36.97 13.14
N GLN A 456 -2.03 -36.65 13.20
CA GLN A 456 -3.12 -37.59 13.42
C GLN A 456 -3.54 -38.29 12.12
N MET A 457 -2.63 -39.09 11.56
CA MET A 457 -2.80 -39.72 10.25
C MET A 457 -4.01 -40.67 10.20
N GLU A 458 -4.24 -41.47 11.24
CA GLU A 458 -5.38 -42.39 11.30
C GLU A 458 -6.72 -41.67 11.28
N ALA A 459 -6.84 -40.56 12.03
CA ALA A 459 -8.01 -39.71 12.03
C ALA A 459 -8.21 -39.04 10.66
N GLY A 460 -7.14 -38.51 10.06
CA GLY A 460 -7.19 -37.93 8.72
C GLY A 460 -7.64 -38.94 7.65
N LEU A 461 -7.12 -40.18 7.72
CA LEU A 461 -7.53 -41.30 6.87
C LEU A 461 -9.00 -41.68 7.07
N LYS A 462 -9.49 -41.69 8.31
CA LYS A 462 -10.89 -41.96 8.63
C LYS A 462 -11.79 -40.89 7.99
N MET A 463 -11.45 -39.61 8.17
CA MET A 463 -12.21 -38.51 7.56
C MET A 463 -12.14 -38.53 6.03
N PHE A 464 -11.02 -38.94 5.45
CA PHE A 464 -10.91 -39.09 3.99
C PHE A 464 -11.78 -40.23 3.45
N LYS A 465 -11.86 -41.37 4.14
CA LYS A 465 -12.77 -42.45 3.77
C LYS A 465 -14.24 -42.04 3.88
N GLU A 466 -14.58 -41.30 4.94
CA GLU A 466 -15.92 -40.72 5.12
C GLU A 466 -16.25 -39.75 3.98
N TYR A 467 -15.31 -38.87 3.60
CA TYR A 467 -15.44 -37.99 2.45
C TYR A 467 -15.73 -38.79 1.17
N GLN A 468 -14.97 -39.85 0.88
CA GLN A 468 -15.16 -40.70 -0.31
C GLN A 468 -16.53 -41.40 -0.32
N GLN A 469 -17.07 -41.77 0.83
CA GLN A 469 -18.38 -42.44 0.94
C GLN A 469 -19.57 -41.48 0.83
N THR A 470 -19.40 -40.23 1.26
CA THR A 470 -20.49 -39.23 1.36
C THR A 470 -20.59 -38.35 0.13
N ILE A 471 -19.49 -37.69 -0.25
CA ILE A 471 -19.45 -36.67 -1.31
C ILE A 471 -18.51 -37.10 -2.44
N GLY A 472 -17.35 -37.67 -2.11
CA GLY A 472 -16.27 -38.01 -3.03
C GLY A 472 -16.49 -39.25 -3.91
N GLY A 473 -17.61 -39.95 -3.78
CA GLY A 473 -17.93 -41.16 -4.57
C GLY A 473 -18.46 -40.89 -5.98
N ARG A 474 -18.55 -39.62 -6.39
CA ARG A 474 -19.01 -39.21 -7.73
C ARG A 474 -17.81 -39.03 -8.65
N GLU A 475 -17.73 -39.81 -9.71
CA GLU A 475 -16.60 -39.95 -10.66
C GLU A 475 -16.10 -38.64 -11.35
N LEU A 476 -16.67 -37.46 -11.09
CA LEU A 476 -16.54 -36.30 -11.99
C LEU A 476 -16.36 -34.92 -11.33
N GLU A 477 -16.21 -34.81 -10.00
CA GLU A 477 -16.15 -33.48 -9.37
C GLU A 477 -14.70 -32.96 -9.23
N GLU A 478 -14.32 -31.99 -10.08
CA GLU A 478 -13.05 -31.26 -9.99
C GLU A 478 -12.82 -30.65 -8.59
N LEU A 479 -13.91 -30.36 -7.87
CA LEU A 479 -13.94 -29.84 -6.50
C LEU A 479 -13.28 -30.77 -5.47
N GLY A 480 -13.14 -32.07 -5.79
CA GLY A 480 -12.50 -33.05 -4.91
C GLY A 480 -10.97 -33.07 -4.98
N ARG A 481 -10.34 -32.50 -6.03
CA ARG A 481 -8.88 -32.50 -6.20
C ARG A 481 -8.12 -31.94 -4.98
N PRO A 482 -8.54 -30.82 -4.36
CA PRO A 482 -7.84 -30.26 -3.20
C PRO A 482 -7.79 -31.21 -2.00
N VAL A 483 -8.81 -32.04 -1.80
CA VAL A 483 -8.86 -33.03 -0.70
C VAL A 483 -7.80 -34.11 -0.92
N TYR A 484 -7.75 -34.66 -2.14
CA TYR A 484 -6.74 -35.67 -2.53
C TYR A 484 -5.32 -35.10 -2.48
N ASN A 485 -5.11 -33.88 -2.99
CA ASN A 485 -3.81 -33.19 -2.93
C ASN A 485 -3.37 -32.97 -1.47
N THR A 486 -4.29 -32.66 -0.56
CA THR A 486 -4.02 -32.53 0.88
C THR A 486 -3.58 -33.85 1.50
N MET A 487 -4.23 -34.97 1.14
CA MET A 487 -3.83 -36.30 1.60
C MET A 487 -2.46 -36.70 1.06
N ILE A 488 -2.21 -36.53 -0.23
CA ILE A 488 -0.89 -36.78 -0.87
C ILE A 488 0.20 -35.96 -0.15
N HIS A 489 -0.04 -34.66 0.06
CA HIS A 489 0.89 -33.80 0.78
C HIS A 489 1.16 -34.31 2.20
N GLY A 490 0.10 -34.67 2.93
CA GLY A 490 0.18 -35.20 4.29
C GLY A 490 0.96 -36.51 4.41
N PHE A 491 0.80 -37.42 3.44
CA PHE A 491 1.56 -38.67 3.37
C PHE A 491 3.04 -38.42 3.05
N LEU A 492 3.33 -37.60 2.05
CA LEU A 492 4.69 -37.28 1.65
C LEU A 492 5.45 -36.56 2.78
N ARG A 493 4.82 -35.65 3.52
CA ARG A 493 5.45 -35.03 4.70
C ARG A 493 5.86 -36.02 5.80
N ARG A 494 5.27 -37.22 5.83
CA ARG A 494 5.57 -38.30 6.77
C ARG A 494 6.37 -39.44 6.15
N ASN A 495 6.92 -39.25 4.95
CA ASN A 495 7.63 -40.27 4.18
C ASN A 495 6.80 -41.54 3.91
N GLN A 496 5.47 -41.43 3.86
CA GLN A 496 4.54 -42.52 3.52
C GLN A 496 4.33 -42.58 2.00
N ILE A 497 5.38 -42.92 1.26
CA ILE A 497 5.45 -42.75 -0.20
C ILE A 497 4.46 -43.69 -0.91
N GLU A 498 4.31 -44.91 -0.41
CA GLU A 498 3.46 -45.95 -0.98
C GLU A 498 1.99 -45.51 -1.00
N TYR A 499 1.51 -44.94 0.11
CA TYR A 499 0.16 -44.39 0.22
C TYR A 499 -0.06 -43.20 -0.72
N ALA A 500 0.92 -42.30 -0.83
CA ALA A 500 0.85 -41.18 -1.76
C ALA A 500 0.81 -41.65 -3.22
N ALA A 501 1.65 -42.60 -3.60
CA ALA A 501 1.71 -43.15 -4.95
C ALA A 501 0.43 -43.91 -5.32
N HIS A 502 -0.12 -44.69 -4.38
CA HIS A 502 -1.41 -45.36 -4.56
C HIS A 502 -2.53 -44.33 -4.80
N LEU A 503 -2.54 -43.23 -4.04
CA LEU A 503 -3.56 -42.20 -4.19
C LEU A 503 -3.42 -41.43 -5.52
N LEU A 504 -2.19 -41.20 -5.99
CA LEU A 504 -1.96 -40.63 -7.33
C LEU A 504 -2.50 -41.57 -8.43
N GLU A 505 -2.26 -42.86 -8.31
CA GLU A 505 -2.75 -43.85 -9.28
C GLU A 505 -4.27 -43.99 -9.24
N ASP A 506 -4.87 -43.92 -8.05
CA ASP A 506 -6.33 -43.85 -7.87
C ASP A 506 -6.92 -42.61 -8.55
N MET A 507 -6.31 -41.43 -8.38
CA MET A 507 -6.69 -40.20 -9.09
C MET A 507 -6.59 -40.33 -10.62
N ARG A 508 -5.62 -41.09 -11.14
CA ARG A 508 -5.48 -41.32 -12.60
C ARG A 508 -6.54 -42.25 -13.15
N LYS A 509 -7.02 -43.22 -12.36
CA LYS A 509 -7.91 -44.30 -12.82
C LYS A 509 -9.38 -44.06 -12.50
N HIS A 510 -9.70 -43.66 -11.27
CA HIS A 510 -11.08 -43.65 -10.74
C HIS A 510 -11.45 -42.33 -10.05
N GLY A 511 -10.45 -41.56 -9.61
CA GLY A 511 -10.64 -40.33 -8.84
C GLY A 511 -10.62 -39.05 -9.67
N PRO A 512 -10.60 -37.88 -8.99
CA PRO A 512 -10.47 -36.61 -9.68
C PRO A 512 -9.07 -36.52 -10.33
N LYS A 513 -9.03 -36.17 -11.62
CA LYS A 513 -7.77 -36.15 -12.39
C LYS A 513 -6.68 -35.32 -11.70
N PRO A 514 -5.44 -35.83 -11.59
CA PRO A 514 -4.31 -35.07 -11.07
C PRO A 514 -4.11 -33.77 -11.82
N ASP A 515 -3.63 -32.75 -11.12
CA ASP A 515 -3.28 -31.46 -11.71
C ASP A 515 -1.80 -31.12 -11.46
N LEU A 516 -1.40 -29.95 -11.92
CA LEU A 516 -0.04 -29.46 -11.73
C LEU A 516 0.36 -29.37 -10.25
N ILE A 517 -0.61 -29.06 -9.35
CA ILE A 517 -0.36 -29.00 -7.90
C ILE A 517 -0.07 -30.41 -7.36
N THR A 518 -0.78 -31.44 -7.84
CA THR A 518 -0.53 -32.84 -7.47
C THR A 518 0.92 -33.22 -7.78
N TYR A 519 1.38 -33.01 -9.01
CA TYR A 519 2.75 -33.35 -9.42
C TYR A 519 3.82 -32.48 -8.76
N ASN A 520 3.58 -31.17 -8.62
CA ASN A 520 4.47 -30.27 -7.89
C ASN A 520 4.66 -30.67 -6.42
N THR A 521 3.64 -31.27 -5.80
CA THR A 521 3.76 -31.81 -4.44
C THR A 521 4.76 -32.97 -4.37
N PHE A 522 4.75 -33.88 -5.34
CA PHE A 522 5.77 -34.94 -5.46
C PHE A 522 7.15 -34.39 -5.80
N PHE A 523 7.25 -33.42 -6.72
CA PHE A 523 8.54 -32.79 -7.03
C PHE A 523 9.15 -32.09 -5.82
N GLY A 524 8.35 -31.38 -5.03
CA GLY A 524 8.81 -30.75 -3.78
C GLY A 524 9.27 -31.77 -2.74
N TYR A 525 8.62 -32.93 -2.66
CA TYR A 525 9.03 -34.03 -1.78
C TYR A 525 10.35 -34.67 -2.23
N TYR A 526 10.38 -35.24 -3.44
CA TYR A 526 11.58 -35.94 -3.95
C TYR A 526 12.75 -34.99 -4.15
N GLY A 527 12.48 -33.71 -4.42
CA GLY A 527 13.51 -32.68 -4.47
C GLY A 527 14.23 -32.48 -3.14
N ARG A 528 13.51 -32.53 -2.02
CA ARG A 528 14.11 -32.50 -0.67
C ARG A 528 14.83 -33.80 -0.32
N GLN A 529 14.29 -34.94 -0.76
CA GLN A 529 14.90 -36.26 -0.55
C GLN A 529 16.09 -36.54 -1.46
N LYS A 530 16.32 -35.69 -2.47
CA LYS A 530 17.40 -35.83 -3.46
C LYS A 530 17.27 -37.12 -4.31
N ASP A 531 16.06 -37.64 -4.48
CA ASP A 531 15.78 -38.84 -5.28
C ASP A 531 15.42 -38.49 -6.73
N PHE A 532 16.45 -38.46 -7.59
CA PHE A 532 16.30 -38.08 -8.99
C PHE A 532 15.63 -39.13 -9.86
N LYS A 533 15.74 -40.42 -9.49
CA LYS A 533 15.07 -41.49 -10.23
C LYS A 533 13.57 -41.34 -10.07
N ALA A 534 13.12 -41.06 -8.85
CA ALA A 534 11.73 -40.77 -8.56
C ALA A 534 11.27 -39.45 -9.22
N LEU A 535 12.06 -38.37 -9.17
CA LEU A 535 11.74 -37.11 -9.88
C LEU A 535 11.52 -37.32 -11.38
N SER A 536 12.40 -38.08 -12.05
CA SER A 536 12.28 -38.41 -13.48
C SER A 536 11.04 -39.27 -13.75
N GLY A 537 10.76 -40.25 -12.89
CA GLY A 537 9.55 -41.07 -12.98
C GLY A 537 8.27 -40.23 -12.90
N VAL A 538 8.20 -39.31 -11.93
CA VAL A 538 7.07 -38.39 -11.76
C VAL A 538 6.92 -37.45 -12.97
N LEU A 539 8.03 -36.96 -13.54
CA LEU A 539 8.01 -36.13 -14.75
C LEU A 539 7.45 -36.89 -15.97
N ASN A 540 7.81 -38.16 -16.12
CA ASN A 540 7.25 -39.01 -17.17
C ASN A 540 5.75 -39.24 -16.94
N GLN A 541 5.33 -39.55 -15.71
CA GLN A 541 3.90 -39.73 -15.38
C GLN A 541 3.06 -38.47 -15.61
N MET A 542 3.62 -37.29 -15.31
CA MET A 542 2.99 -35.99 -15.61
C MET A 542 2.80 -35.81 -17.12
N SER A 543 3.82 -36.18 -17.89
CA SER A 543 3.81 -36.11 -19.35
C SER A 543 2.81 -37.09 -19.98
N GLU A 544 2.77 -38.33 -19.48
CA GLU A 544 1.77 -39.35 -19.87
C GLU A 544 0.34 -38.89 -19.57
N SER A 545 0.16 -38.04 -18.56
CA SER A 545 -1.13 -37.46 -18.19
C SER A 545 -1.43 -36.16 -18.95
N ASN A 546 -0.63 -35.83 -19.98
CA ASN A 546 -0.74 -34.62 -20.81
C ASN A 546 -0.72 -33.31 -20.01
N ILE A 547 -0.03 -33.30 -18.86
CA ILE A 547 0.14 -32.10 -18.03
C ILE A 547 1.54 -31.55 -18.31
N THR A 548 1.59 -30.30 -18.74
CA THR A 548 2.85 -29.58 -18.92
C THR A 548 3.26 -28.92 -17.61
N GLY A 549 4.50 -29.16 -17.18
CA GLY A 549 5.06 -28.46 -16.02
C GLY A 549 5.11 -26.96 -16.24
N ASP A 550 5.23 -26.19 -15.16
CA ASP A 550 5.43 -24.75 -15.24
C ASP A 550 6.83 -24.37 -14.76
N VAL A 551 7.10 -23.07 -14.66
CA VAL A 551 8.36 -22.56 -14.15
C VAL A 551 8.62 -23.07 -12.72
N VAL A 552 7.60 -23.22 -11.89
CA VAL A 552 7.73 -23.72 -10.51
C VAL A 552 8.22 -25.18 -10.52
N THR A 553 7.67 -26.02 -11.40
CA THR A 553 8.11 -27.41 -11.60
C THR A 553 9.61 -27.49 -11.88
N PHE A 554 10.09 -26.76 -12.90
CA PHE A 554 11.48 -26.85 -13.33
C PHE A 554 12.45 -26.13 -12.38
N SER A 555 12.00 -25.07 -11.70
CA SER A 555 12.77 -24.42 -10.64
C SER A 555 12.96 -25.33 -9.42
N THR A 556 11.95 -26.13 -9.08
CA THR A 556 12.01 -27.13 -8.00
C THR A 556 13.01 -28.24 -8.35
N ILE A 557 12.95 -28.75 -9.58
CA ILE A 557 13.90 -29.76 -10.08
C ILE A 557 15.33 -29.20 -10.11
N LEU A 558 15.52 -27.97 -10.56
CA LEU A 558 16.82 -27.30 -10.57
C LEU A 558 17.38 -27.17 -9.15
N SER A 559 16.60 -26.63 -8.22
CA SER A 559 17.02 -26.49 -6.82
C SER A 559 17.44 -27.83 -6.21
N ALA A 560 16.65 -28.88 -6.43
CA ALA A 560 16.97 -30.24 -5.98
C ALA A 560 18.31 -30.74 -6.53
N LEU A 561 18.52 -30.64 -7.84
CA LEU A 561 19.76 -31.10 -8.49
C LEU A 561 21.00 -30.33 -8.00
N LEU A 562 20.86 -29.03 -7.76
CA LEU A 562 21.94 -28.18 -7.25
C LEU A 562 22.32 -28.49 -5.81
N THR A 563 21.36 -28.83 -4.95
CA THR A 563 21.66 -29.19 -3.54
C THR A 563 22.48 -30.47 -3.38
N VAL A 564 22.64 -31.25 -4.45
CA VAL A 564 23.46 -32.47 -4.51
C VAL A 564 24.82 -32.22 -5.17
N GLY A 565 25.06 -31.00 -5.66
CA GLY A 565 26.31 -30.66 -6.35
C GLY A 565 26.40 -31.25 -7.76
N ARG A 566 25.27 -31.56 -8.41
CA ARG A 566 25.28 -31.94 -9.83
C ARG A 566 25.59 -30.71 -10.69
N LYS A 567 26.78 -30.70 -11.28
CA LYS A 567 27.27 -29.60 -12.13
C LYS A 567 26.49 -29.44 -13.43
N ASP A 568 25.89 -30.52 -13.93
CA ASP A 568 25.09 -30.53 -15.14
C ASP A 568 23.60 -30.23 -14.90
N ALA A 569 23.22 -29.89 -13.66
CA ALA A 569 21.84 -29.55 -13.32
C ALA A 569 21.26 -28.40 -14.16
N PRO A 570 21.98 -27.27 -14.38
CA PRO A 570 21.44 -26.17 -15.15
C PRO A 570 21.15 -26.51 -16.62
N SER A 571 22.08 -27.18 -17.28
CA SER A 571 21.94 -27.59 -18.68
C SER A 571 20.85 -28.65 -18.84
N THR A 572 20.76 -29.59 -17.91
CA THR A 572 19.70 -30.61 -17.88
C THR A 572 18.32 -29.97 -17.80
N VAL A 573 18.11 -29.05 -16.86
CA VAL A 573 16.80 -28.40 -16.69
C VAL A 573 16.44 -27.52 -17.89
N MET A 574 17.39 -26.77 -18.45
CA MET A 574 17.14 -25.97 -19.66
C MET A 574 16.74 -26.84 -20.85
N ASN A 575 17.35 -28.01 -21.02
CA ASN A 575 16.99 -28.96 -22.07
C ASN A 575 15.61 -29.59 -21.82
N LEU A 576 15.28 -29.91 -20.57
CA LEU A 576 13.95 -30.40 -20.21
C LEU A 576 12.88 -29.34 -20.48
N MET A 577 13.06 -28.10 -20.05
CA MET A 577 12.13 -27.00 -20.33
C MET A 577 11.91 -26.83 -21.84
N ARG A 578 12.99 -26.86 -22.63
CA ARG A 578 12.90 -26.81 -24.10
C ARG A 578 12.12 -27.99 -24.69
N LYS A 579 12.39 -29.21 -24.23
CA LYS A 579 11.69 -30.43 -24.69
C LYS A 579 10.18 -30.35 -24.40
N HIS A 580 9.81 -29.75 -23.28
CA HIS A 580 8.41 -29.55 -22.89
C HIS A 580 7.79 -28.25 -23.43
N GLY A 581 8.50 -27.49 -24.28
CA GLY A 581 7.98 -26.26 -24.90
C GLY A 581 7.82 -25.09 -23.92
N ILE A 582 8.48 -25.13 -22.77
CA ILE A 582 8.35 -24.12 -21.70
C ILE A 582 9.53 -23.16 -21.78
N GLN A 583 9.21 -21.86 -21.80
CA GLN A 583 10.24 -20.83 -21.76
C GLN A 583 10.68 -20.56 -20.31
N PRO A 584 12.00 -20.53 -20.03
CA PRO A 584 12.53 -20.09 -18.75
C PRO A 584 12.07 -18.65 -18.45
N ASN A 585 11.79 -18.34 -17.18
CA ASN A 585 11.52 -16.96 -16.77
C ASN A 585 12.71 -16.37 -15.98
N VAL A 586 12.57 -15.13 -15.50
CA VAL A 586 13.62 -14.43 -14.73
C VAL A 586 14.08 -15.25 -13.51
N ALA A 587 13.16 -15.92 -12.80
CA ALA A 587 13.50 -16.73 -11.63
C ALA A 587 14.32 -17.97 -12.01
N THR A 588 13.96 -18.65 -13.10
CA THR A 588 14.73 -19.81 -13.60
C THR A 588 16.17 -19.42 -13.96
N TYR A 589 16.34 -18.36 -14.76
CA TYR A 589 17.67 -17.90 -15.13
C TYR A 589 18.48 -17.43 -13.92
N THR A 590 17.85 -16.68 -13.00
CA THR A 590 18.51 -16.22 -11.77
C THR A 590 18.98 -17.39 -10.89
N ALA A 591 18.17 -18.44 -10.76
CA ALA A 591 18.55 -19.63 -10.01
C ALA A 591 19.74 -20.37 -10.64
N ILE A 592 19.77 -20.48 -11.98
CA ILE A 592 20.92 -21.05 -12.70
C ILE A 592 22.17 -20.20 -12.52
N ILE A 593 22.03 -18.88 -12.61
CA ILE A 593 23.14 -17.94 -12.45
C ILE A 593 23.70 -18.02 -11.03
N ASP A 594 22.87 -17.99 -9.99
CA ASP A 594 23.33 -18.14 -8.59
C ASP A 594 24.04 -19.48 -8.38
N ALA A 595 23.52 -20.55 -8.98
CA ALA A 595 24.14 -21.87 -8.92
C ALA A 595 25.53 -21.91 -9.55
N GLN A 596 25.67 -21.37 -10.75
CA GLN A 596 26.97 -21.26 -11.42
C GLN A 596 27.94 -20.43 -10.58
N MET A 597 27.47 -19.35 -9.96
CA MET A 597 28.29 -18.46 -9.15
C MET A 597 28.65 -19.01 -7.76
N ARG A 598 27.95 -20.05 -7.27
CA ARG A 598 28.39 -20.83 -6.10
C ARG A 598 29.55 -21.76 -6.43
N GLU A 599 29.56 -22.30 -7.65
CA GLU A 599 30.70 -23.04 -8.19
C GLU A 599 31.79 -22.06 -8.64
N CYS A 600 32.58 -21.63 -7.67
CA CYS A 600 33.70 -20.71 -7.80
C CYS A 600 34.68 -21.12 -8.92
N GLY A 601 34.61 -20.48 -10.09
CA GLY A 601 35.49 -20.77 -11.22
C GLY A 601 35.23 -19.89 -12.45
N GLU A 602 36.29 -19.62 -13.24
CA GLU A 602 36.17 -18.79 -14.45
C GLU A 602 35.20 -19.34 -15.51
N PRO A 603 35.17 -20.66 -15.81
CA PRO A 603 34.19 -21.21 -16.75
C PRO A 603 32.74 -20.95 -16.32
N ASN A 604 32.48 -21.05 -15.01
CA ASN A 604 31.16 -20.84 -14.41
C ASN A 604 30.76 -19.35 -14.45
N LEU A 605 31.69 -18.43 -14.18
CA LEU A 605 31.46 -17.00 -14.37
C LEU A 605 31.13 -16.66 -15.83
N ASN A 606 31.87 -17.21 -16.78
CA ASN A 606 31.62 -16.98 -18.20
C ASN A 606 30.25 -17.52 -18.62
N ALA A 607 29.85 -18.69 -18.11
CA ALA A 607 28.52 -19.24 -18.34
C ALA A 607 27.41 -18.35 -17.74
N ALA A 608 27.61 -17.82 -16.52
CA ALA A 608 26.67 -16.93 -15.86
C ALA A 608 26.50 -15.62 -16.61
N LEU A 609 27.61 -15.02 -17.08
CA LEU A 609 27.59 -13.81 -17.91
C LEU A 609 26.96 -14.06 -19.28
N ALA A 610 27.18 -15.23 -19.88
CA ALA A 610 26.53 -15.60 -21.15
C ALA A 610 25.01 -15.73 -20.98
N LEU A 611 24.55 -16.30 -19.87
CA LEU A 611 23.12 -16.37 -19.54
C LEU A 611 22.53 -14.99 -19.25
N LEU A 612 23.26 -14.12 -18.55
CA LEU A 612 22.83 -12.73 -18.34
C LEU A 612 22.65 -12.01 -19.69
N VAL A 613 23.62 -12.10 -20.60
CA VAL A 613 23.52 -11.51 -21.95
C VAL A 613 22.37 -12.12 -22.75
N LYS A 614 22.10 -13.42 -22.55
CA LYS A 614 20.96 -14.08 -23.18
C LYS A 614 19.63 -13.51 -22.68
N MET A 615 19.48 -13.33 -21.37
CA MET A 615 18.30 -12.66 -20.78
C MET A 615 18.14 -11.24 -21.31
N GLU A 616 19.22 -10.45 -21.36
CA GLU A 616 19.21 -9.07 -21.88
C GLU A 616 18.74 -8.98 -23.35
N LYS A 617 18.86 -10.06 -24.13
CA LYS A 617 18.45 -10.13 -25.54
C LYS A 617 17.08 -10.76 -25.78
N GLU A 618 16.54 -11.53 -24.84
CA GLU A 618 15.24 -12.19 -24.99
C GLU A 618 14.11 -11.22 -24.63
N ASP A 619 13.21 -10.95 -25.58
CA ASP A 619 12.05 -10.09 -25.36
C ASP A 619 11.17 -10.65 -24.24
N GLY A 620 10.94 -9.85 -23.19
CA GLY A 620 10.10 -10.20 -22.04
C GLY A 620 10.82 -10.80 -20.83
N ILE A 621 12.13 -11.11 -20.90
CA ILE A 621 12.90 -11.71 -19.80
C ILE A 621 14.04 -10.79 -19.37
N LYS A 622 13.71 -9.67 -18.72
CA LYS A 622 14.72 -8.72 -18.25
C LYS A 622 15.36 -9.16 -16.92
N PRO A 623 16.70 -9.11 -16.79
CA PRO A 623 17.36 -9.32 -15.51
C PRO A 623 16.85 -8.34 -14.46
N ASN A 624 16.62 -8.82 -13.24
CA ASN A 624 16.24 -7.97 -12.11
C ASN A 624 17.40 -7.80 -11.14
N GLU A 625 17.19 -7.02 -10.08
CA GLU A 625 18.19 -6.77 -9.05
C GLU A 625 18.77 -8.08 -8.46
N VAL A 626 17.93 -9.10 -8.26
CA VAL A 626 18.35 -10.40 -7.70
C VAL A 626 19.31 -11.12 -8.65
N THR A 627 19.05 -11.06 -9.97
CA THR A 627 19.93 -11.64 -11.00
C THR A 627 21.34 -11.05 -10.92
N TYR A 628 21.46 -9.72 -10.89
CA TYR A 628 22.76 -9.06 -10.78
C TYR A 628 23.42 -9.31 -9.42
N THR A 629 22.63 -9.31 -8.35
CA THR A 629 23.12 -9.58 -6.99
C THR A 629 23.72 -10.98 -6.87
N ALA A 630 23.15 -11.99 -7.53
CA ALA A 630 23.69 -13.35 -7.54
C ALA A 630 25.12 -13.41 -8.12
N ILE A 631 25.36 -12.72 -9.25
CA ILE A 631 26.68 -12.62 -9.88
C ILE A 631 27.64 -11.84 -9.00
N LEU A 632 27.23 -10.65 -8.54
CA LEU A 632 28.06 -9.80 -7.68
C LEU A 632 28.45 -10.51 -6.39
N ALA A 633 27.51 -11.21 -5.73
CA ALA A 633 27.79 -11.96 -4.52
C ALA A 633 28.77 -13.11 -4.78
N GLY A 634 28.68 -13.77 -5.94
CA GLY A 634 29.61 -14.83 -6.33
C GLY A 634 31.05 -14.34 -6.54
N LEU A 635 31.24 -13.09 -7.01
CA LEU A 635 32.58 -12.50 -7.14
C LEU A 635 33.29 -12.34 -5.79
N TYR A 636 32.53 -12.10 -4.71
CA TYR A 636 33.09 -12.00 -3.36
C TYR A 636 33.32 -13.36 -2.68
N ARG A 637 32.76 -14.45 -3.22
CA ARG A 637 32.88 -15.80 -2.63
C ARG A 637 34.17 -16.47 -3.14
N GLY A 638 35.20 -16.53 -2.30
CA GLY A 638 36.44 -17.31 -2.52
C GLY A 638 37.55 -16.58 -3.30
N GLU A 639 38.72 -17.23 -3.42
CA GLU A 639 39.94 -16.67 -4.05
C GLU A 639 40.17 -17.16 -5.50
N TRP A 640 39.11 -17.55 -6.20
CA TRP A 640 39.20 -18.16 -7.54
C TRP A 640 39.41 -17.13 -8.67
N ILE A 641 39.28 -15.83 -8.37
CA ILE A 641 39.42 -14.73 -9.32
C ILE A 641 40.32 -13.65 -8.75
N SER A 642 41.17 -13.04 -9.57
CA SER A 642 41.99 -11.91 -9.13
C SER A 642 41.13 -10.68 -8.83
N ARG A 643 41.49 -9.93 -7.78
CA ARG A 643 40.75 -8.73 -7.36
C ARG A 643 40.56 -7.72 -8.50
N GLN A 644 41.60 -7.46 -9.28
CA GLN A 644 41.54 -6.59 -10.46
C GLN A 644 40.48 -7.03 -11.48
N LYS A 645 40.35 -8.35 -11.71
CA LYS A 645 39.37 -8.90 -12.63
C LYS A 645 37.96 -8.87 -12.02
N ALA A 646 37.82 -9.15 -10.73
CA ALA A 646 36.55 -9.04 -10.01
C ALA A 646 36.02 -7.60 -10.04
N ASP A 647 36.86 -6.60 -9.78
CA ASP A 647 36.51 -5.18 -9.81
C ASP A 647 36.12 -4.72 -11.22
N LEU A 648 36.81 -5.21 -12.25
CA LEU A 648 36.46 -4.94 -13.65
C LEU A 648 35.10 -5.54 -14.01
N VAL A 649 34.79 -6.75 -13.54
CA VAL A 649 33.49 -7.38 -13.79
C VAL A 649 32.40 -6.66 -13.00
N ARG A 650 32.64 -6.32 -11.73
CA ARG A 650 31.72 -5.54 -10.88
C ARG A 650 31.36 -4.21 -11.53
N SER A 651 32.35 -3.42 -11.95
CA SER A 651 32.12 -2.12 -12.58
C SER A 651 31.27 -2.23 -13.85
N LYS A 652 31.55 -3.22 -14.70
CA LYS A 652 30.73 -3.50 -15.89
C LYS A 652 29.29 -3.89 -15.54
N LEU A 653 29.09 -4.73 -14.52
CA LEU A 653 27.75 -5.14 -14.08
C LEU A 653 26.96 -3.97 -13.50
N VAL A 654 27.58 -3.14 -12.64
CA VAL A 654 26.94 -1.94 -12.09
C VAL A 654 26.57 -0.95 -13.19
N GLN A 655 27.40 -0.80 -14.22
CA GLN A 655 27.07 0.03 -15.39
C GLN A 655 25.86 -0.51 -16.16
N ARG A 656 25.77 -1.83 -16.36
CA ARG A 656 24.61 -2.47 -16.99
C ARG A 656 23.33 -2.30 -16.16
N MET A 657 23.42 -2.47 -14.84
CA MET A 657 22.29 -2.24 -13.93
C MET A 657 21.76 -0.81 -14.05
N ARG A 658 22.65 0.20 -14.09
CA ARG A 658 22.26 1.60 -14.28
C ARG A 658 21.58 1.83 -15.64
N ALA A 659 22.05 1.20 -16.71
CA ALA A 659 21.43 1.28 -18.03
C ALA A 659 19.99 0.73 -18.03
N GLU A 660 19.76 -0.37 -17.31
CA GLU A 660 18.43 -0.99 -17.12
C GLU A 660 17.60 -0.35 -15.99
N ARG A 661 18.06 0.77 -15.39
CA ARG A 661 17.42 1.48 -14.28
C ARG A 661 17.20 0.62 -13.02
N VAL A 662 18.08 -0.35 -12.79
CA VAL A 662 18.11 -1.18 -11.57
C VAL A 662 19.10 -0.57 -10.57
N SER A 663 18.69 -0.44 -9.31
CA SER A 663 19.52 0.10 -8.22
C SER A 663 19.65 -0.91 -7.08
N PHE A 664 20.65 -0.74 -6.20
CA PHE A 664 20.81 -1.59 -5.03
C PHE A 664 19.81 -1.22 -3.94
N SER A 665 19.03 -2.21 -3.53
CA SER A 665 18.20 -2.19 -2.33
C SER A 665 19.02 -2.53 -1.09
N LEU A 666 18.42 -2.28 0.08
CA LEU A 666 18.94 -2.71 1.37
C LEU A 666 19.32 -4.20 1.39
N THR A 667 18.48 -5.05 0.79
CA THR A 667 18.68 -6.50 0.75
C THR A 667 19.93 -6.86 -0.05
N THR A 668 20.17 -6.20 -1.18
CA THR A 668 21.37 -6.44 -2.00
C THR A 668 22.63 -6.01 -1.28
N TYR A 669 22.65 -4.84 -0.63
CA TYR A 669 23.79 -4.46 0.22
C TYR A 669 24.06 -5.50 1.32
N HIS A 670 23.02 -6.00 2.01
CA HIS A 670 23.18 -7.03 3.03
C HIS A 670 23.77 -8.34 2.50
N ILE A 671 23.32 -8.78 1.32
CA ILE A 671 23.84 -10.01 0.68
C ILE A 671 25.30 -9.83 0.29
N LEU A 672 25.66 -8.69 -0.33
CA LEU A 672 27.03 -8.43 -0.76
C LEU A 672 27.98 -8.24 0.43
N MET A 673 27.57 -7.50 1.47
CA MET A 673 28.35 -7.35 2.70
C MET A 673 28.60 -8.70 3.37
N ARG A 674 27.57 -9.55 3.46
CA ARG A 674 27.73 -10.90 4.01
C ARG A 674 28.68 -11.73 3.16
N ALA A 675 28.53 -11.71 1.83
CA ALA A 675 29.40 -12.44 0.93
C ALA A 675 30.87 -12.00 1.04
N ALA A 676 31.13 -10.70 1.17
CA ALA A 676 32.47 -10.15 1.38
C ALA A 676 33.05 -10.49 2.76
N LEU A 677 32.21 -10.53 3.81
CA LEU A 677 32.65 -10.91 5.16
C LEU A 677 32.89 -12.43 5.31
N ASP A 678 32.12 -13.24 4.59
CA ASP A 678 32.27 -14.71 4.55
C ASP A 678 33.36 -15.16 3.56
N SER A 679 33.98 -14.24 2.82
CA SER A 679 35.05 -14.56 1.87
C SER A 679 36.29 -15.12 2.58
N ALA A 680 37.10 -15.90 1.85
CA ALA A 680 38.41 -16.33 2.36
C ALA A 680 39.46 -15.20 2.28
N ASP A 681 39.27 -14.23 1.36
CA ASP A 681 40.18 -13.11 1.15
C ASP A 681 40.29 -12.24 2.41
N GLU A 682 41.49 -12.11 2.97
CA GLU A 682 41.78 -11.32 4.17
C GLU A 682 41.22 -9.89 4.11
N GLN A 683 41.14 -9.31 2.91
CA GLN A 683 40.66 -7.95 2.67
C GLN A 683 39.14 -7.82 2.51
N GLY A 684 38.37 -8.91 2.55
CA GLY A 684 36.91 -8.86 2.36
C GLY A 684 36.16 -8.03 3.42
N HIS A 685 36.77 -7.76 4.58
CA HIS A 685 36.23 -6.81 5.56
C HIS A 685 36.29 -5.35 5.08
N ILE A 686 37.29 -5.00 4.26
CA ILE A 686 37.41 -3.69 3.62
C ILE A 686 36.30 -3.52 2.58
N ASP A 687 36.08 -4.53 1.74
CA ASP A 687 34.99 -4.51 0.74
C ASP A 687 33.61 -4.34 1.40
N ALA A 688 33.38 -4.99 2.55
CA ALA A 688 32.14 -4.84 3.30
C ALA A 688 31.94 -3.42 3.87
N LEU A 689 33.03 -2.74 4.27
CA LEU A 689 33.00 -1.35 4.72
C LEU A 689 32.86 -0.37 3.56
N ASP A 690 33.43 -0.67 2.39
CA ASP A 690 33.22 0.13 1.18
C ASP A 690 31.78 0.02 0.67
N LEU A 691 31.18 -1.17 0.75
CA LEU A 691 29.74 -1.34 0.50
C LEU A 691 28.87 -0.55 1.48
N LEU A 692 29.31 -0.35 2.73
CA LEU A 692 28.61 0.50 3.69
C LEU A 692 28.69 1.97 3.27
N ARG A 693 29.84 2.45 2.82
CA ARG A 693 30.00 3.81 2.28
C ARG A 693 29.15 4.02 1.04
N GLU A 694 29.17 3.06 0.10
CA GLU A 694 28.35 3.10 -1.11
C GLU A 694 26.84 3.14 -0.77
N MET A 695 26.41 2.40 0.26
CA MET A 695 25.03 2.43 0.77
C MET A 695 24.65 3.80 1.37
N GLU A 696 25.59 4.46 2.05
CA GLU A 696 25.41 5.81 2.60
C GLU A 696 25.29 6.86 1.50
N ASP A 697 26.16 6.80 0.50
CA ASP A 697 26.13 7.69 -0.67
C ASP A 697 24.84 7.52 -1.48
N ALA A 698 24.34 6.28 -1.56
CA ALA A 698 23.07 5.96 -2.19
C ALA A 698 21.83 6.33 -1.34
N HIS A 699 22.01 6.88 -0.14
CA HIS A 699 20.94 7.27 0.79
C HIS A 699 20.00 6.11 1.19
N VAL A 700 20.51 4.87 1.19
CA VAL A 700 19.73 3.69 1.61
C VAL A 700 19.75 3.59 3.15
N PRO A 701 18.59 3.41 3.82
CA PRO A 701 18.51 3.49 5.28
C PRO A 701 19.24 2.33 5.98
N ARG A 702 20.07 2.67 6.98
CA ARG A 702 20.75 1.70 7.85
C ARG A 702 19.77 1.20 8.92
N VAL A 703 19.56 -0.11 8.98
CA VAL A 703 18.68 -0.77 9.95
C VAL A 703 19.48 -1.65 10.91
N THR A 704 18.83 -2.15 11.96
CA THR A 704 19.44 -3.04 12.95
C THR A 704 20.15 -4.25 12.33
N SER A 705 19.58 -4.83 11.26
CA SER A 705 20.21 -5.95 10.55
C SER A 705 21.48 -5.56 9.80
N THR A 706 21.62 -4.32 9.31
CA THR A 706 22.86 -3.82 8.67
C THR A 706 24.02 -3.90 9.66
N TRP A 707 23.83 -3.32 10.85
CA TRP A 707 24.83 -3.31 11.90
C TRP A 707 25.15 -4.71 12.42
N PHE A 708 24.13 -5.55 12.55
CA PHE A 708 24.30 -6.94 12.96
C PHE A 708 25.18 -7.72 11.99
N ILE A 709 24.93 -7.63 10.69
CA ILE A 709 25.71 -8.34 9.66
C ILE A 709 27.18 -7.92 9.71
N LEU A 710 27.45 -6.61 9.79
CA LEU A 710 28.81 -6.08 9.85
C LEU A 710 29.54 -6.53 11.12
N LEU A 711 28.94 -6.34 12.30
CA LEU A 711 29.59 -6.72 13.55
C LEU A 711 29.81 -8.23 13.66
N ALA A 712 28.80 -9.04 13.34
CA ALA A 712 28.93 -10.50 13.39
C ALA A 712 29.97 -11.03 12.39
N GLY A 713 30.12 -10.39 11.22
CA GLY A 713 31.17 -10.75 10.28
C GLY A 713 32.57 -10.31 10.72
N LEU A 714 32.72 -9.07 11.21
CA LEU A 714 34.01 -8.55 11.67
C LEU A 714 34.53 -9.30 12.89
N MET A 715 33.64 -9.66 13.83
CA MET A 715 33.97 -10.47 14.99
C MET A 715 34.42 -11.89 14.59
N ARG A 716 33.75 -12.53 13.63
CA ARG A 716 34.16 -13.86 13.13
C ARG A 716 35.54 -13.87 12.47
N ARG A 717 36.00 -12.71 11.99
CA ARG A 717 37.33 -12.53 11.36
C ARG A 717 38.36 -11.93 12.31
N ASP A 718 38.03 -11.80 13.60
CA ASP A 718 38.87 -11.17 14.63
C ASP A 718 39.36 -9.74 14.28
N LYS A 719 38.61 -9.02 13.43
CA LYS A 719 38.93 -7.63 13.06
C LYS A 719 38.29 -6.66 14.06
N TRP A 720 38.78 -6.72 15.31
CA TRP A 720 38.22 -5.99 16.46
C TRP A 720 38.31 -4.45 16.34
N ASP A 721 39.38 -3.93 15.71
CA ASP A 721 39.55 -2.48 15.47
C ASP A 721 38.46 -1.94 14.54
N ALA A 722 38.22 -2.63 13.42
CA ALA A 722 37.17 -2.28 12.47
C ALA A 722 35.77 -2.44 13.10
N ALA A 723 35.56 -3.49 13.91
CA ALA A 723 34.31 -3.69 14.63
C ALA A 723 34.03 -2.52 15.60
N HIS A 724 35.07 -2.05 16.31
CA HIS A 724 34.95 -0.90 17.21
C HIS A 724 34.57 0.38 16.45
N GLU A 725 35.16 0.64 15.27
CA GLU A 725 34.78 1.77 14.42
C GLU A 725 33.31 1.69 13.98
N VAL A 726 32.84 0.51 13.58
CA VAL A 726 31.44 0.28 13.20
C VAL A 726 30.49 0.54 14.37
N VAL A 727 30.84 0.12 15.59
CA VAL A 727 30.06 0.45 16.80
C VAL A 727 29.99 1.97 17.01
N GLY A 728 31.09 2.68 16.83
CA GLY A 728 31.12 4.15 16.91
C GLY A 728 30.18 4.81 15.88
N LYS A 729 30.22 4.35 14.62
CA LYS A 729 29.32 4.84 13.56
C LYS A 729 27.84 4.54 13.87
N MET A 730 27.54 3.37 14.42
CA MET A 730 26.18 3.01 14.81
C MET A 730 25.64 3.93 15.90
N ILE A 731 26.42 4.20 16.95
CA ILE A 731 26.00 5.09 18.06
C ILE A 731 25.81 6.52 17.53
N ASN A 732 26.75 7.03 16.74
CA ASN A 732 26.68 8.38 16.18
C ASN A 732 25.48 8.56 15.23
N SER A 733 24.98 7.47 14.62
CA SER A 733 23.78 7.51 13.79
C SER A 733 22.46 7.60 14.58
N GLY A 734 22.49 7.58 15.92
CA GLY A 734 21.31 7.64 16.78
C GLY A 734 20.50 6.34 16.82
N HIS A 735 21.07 5.22 16.37
CA HIS A 735 20.38 3.92 16.35
C HIS A 735 20.27 3.32 17.76
N LEU A 736 19.08 2.86 18.14
CA LEU A 736 18.86 2.14 19.40
C LEU A 736 19.17 0.64 19.19
N PRO A 737 20.26 0.10 19.78
CA PRO A 737 20.66 -1.28 19.53
C PRO A 737 19.72 -2.27 20.23
N SER A 738 19.37 -3.35 19.53
CA SER A 738 18.66 -4.50 20.10
C SER A 738 19.50 -5.20 21.18
N ARG A 739 18.87 -6.04 22.01
CA ARG A 739 19.58 -6.81 23.06
C ARG A 739 20.74 -7.65 22.51
N SER A 740 20.60 -8.22 21.30
CA SER A 740 21.66 -8.98 20.63
C SER A 740 22.83 -8.10 20.19
N LEU A 741 22.57 -6.91 19.64
CA LEU A 741 23.62 -5.95 19.30
C LEU A 741 24.34 -5.42 20.56
N GLN A 742 23.61 -5.17 21.64
CA GLN A 742 24.20 -4.74 22.91
C GLN A 742 25.18 -5.77 23.49
N LEU A 743 24.89 -7.07 23.34
CA LEU A 743 25.82 -8.13 23.74
C LEU A 743 27.07 -8.14 22.87
N MET A 744 26.92 -8.11 21.54
CA MET A 744 28.07 -8.04 20.63
C MET A 744 28.93 -6.79 20.85
N MET A 745 28.32 -5.64 21.15
CA MET A 745 29.07 -4.42 21.50
C MET A 745 29.97 -4.62 22.72
N LYS A 746 29.47 -5.30 23.77
CA LYS A 746 30.28 -5.60 24.96
C LYS A 746 31.48 -6.47 24.61
N ASP A 747 31.27 -7.49 23.78
CA ASP A 747 32.34 -8.39 23.32
C ASP A 747 33.37 -7.64 22.48
N VAL A 748 32.93 -6.74 21.59
CA VAL A 748 33.81 -5.87 20.79
C VAL A 748 34.65 -4.97 21.69
N PHE A 749 34.06 -4.31 22.69
CA PHE A 749 34.81 -3.45 23.61
C PHE A 749 35.80 -4.20 24.48
N ALA A 750 35.46 -5.42 24.92
CA ALA A 750 36.36 -6.24 25.73
C ALA A 750 37.60 -6.67 24.93
N ASN A 751 37.41 -7.21 23.72
CA ASN A 751 38.49 -7.70 22.88
C ASN A 751 39.33 -6.56 22.28
N TYR A 752 38.72 -5.42 21.92
CA TYR A 752 39.46 -4.23 21.49
C TYR A 752 40.42 -3.71 22.58
N ARG A 753 39.99 -3.69 23.85
CA ARG A 753 40.84 -3.29 24.97
C ARG A 753 41.97 -4.29 25.23
N ALA A 754 41.67 -5.60 25.16
CA ALA A 754 42.68 -6.65 25.34
C ALA A 754 43.79 -6.59 24.27
N GLY A 755 43.42 -6.39 22.99
CA GLY A 755 44.39 -6.27 21.89
C GLY A 755 45.34 -5.08 22.02
N ARG A 756 44.86 -3.93 22.52
CA ARG A 756 45.68 -2.73 22.77
C ARG A 756 46.64 -2.88 23.95
N VAL A 757 46.26 -3.62 24.99
CA VAL A 757 47.15 -3.92 26.12
C VAL A 757 48.31 -4.83 25.67
N VAL A 758 48.06 -5.79 24.79
CA VAL A 758 49.10 -6.67 24.22
C VAL A 758 50.03 -5.90 23.27
N GLN A 759 49.49 -5.02 22.41
CA GLN A 759 50.31 -4.15 21.53
C GLN A 759 51.12 -3.08 22.28
N GLN A 760 50.74 -2.70 23.50
CA GLN A 760 51.54 -1.79 24.35
C GLN A 760 52.61 -2.52 25.17
N MET A 761 52.54 -3.85 25.26
CA MET A 761 53.52 -4.70 25.97
C MET A 761 54.58 -5.30 25.04
N HIS A 762 54.35 -5.33 23.73
CA HIS A 762 55.38 -5.54 22.69
C HIS A 762 55.98 -4.21 22.27
#